data_AF-B1YPU8-F1
#
_entry.id   AF-B1YPU8-F1
#
_cell.length_a   1.000
_cell.length_b   1.000
_cell.length_c   1.000
_cell.angle_alpha   90.00
_cell.angle_beta   90.00
_cell.angle_gamma   90.00
#
_symmetry.space_group_name_H-M   'P 1'
#
loop_
_entity.id
_entity.type
_entity.pdbx_description
1 polymer ?
#
loop_
_entity_poly.entity_id
_entity_poly.type
_entity_poly.pdbx_seq_one_letter_code
_entity_poly.pdbx_strand_id
1 'polypeptide(L)'
;MNRRRFPFSQARSGRRLAHSALIAGAVIPWPSAAQVVSGPQQANGVELEVAPGDYSTSQTGQSVLSAINGGRLTTAGKTRVFSTGHVAAGVAASGAGSRVELRDTEIRTRGRTSVGIDVRQGASASAARTSIDTDGDFAHGAYVYGANGRLRISDSVIVTRGKESSGIAVNGAPGGTVDVADTLIRTSGLFATGLSISYDGARATLDRTDIRTDGDYASVLYLPSASTVAFNDSYLETGGEAAVGIDTREGDVALARTRVVTHGTSAHGLYASKEYAGTPVIDAIDTHVTTTGDRSIGAIARLGGKIAMTRGSIETDGDRARGAMSTGTDSVVALTGMTVDTHGTGATALHASAGGKIDLLRTDARASGDDAYAAGVYDGALTIDDGSLVSERHGAIDASGATIMLRNGTHASGGNGTLLSVHAQTGAPVRLTLDTGSHADGDIVNHPADDGHPTHAITDVVLSKASSWTGATDAVRALSLDTNSRWTVTANSSVGSVALNDSTIAFADPAAGAPATPRTLVVTGDYAARNGKLVLHTTLQDDASPTDRLVIDGGHASGDTGVVIKRAGGDGAPTTVGIPIVETRNGGTTDASAFALDAASDGYRQGFGTLSAGGYDYMLARGGNGGKADDWYLVSAAKPEPPQPPQPPQPPQPPAPGDSEPPVFPETTPPTRSVAPEPDAYLANADAAAMMAVHSLHQREDRSLRTGGAASGPLDGAVWLRTEGQFTSISGGGRSVSGNGRLVHAGADLLRFDDGRGGSIRAGVMGMYGSQTNWSTRPLWNAVEQRTADATARGSVEGYNAGLYGTWYGNRDILSGPYVDAWFMYGAYANRVGGSLAGDSYRSRTVTGSLEAGHSFRVYERGDTRFFVEPEVQLVVSDYRAAAHRAAGGYVDGQGSTDVLTRVGVRVHGVTAIAPGRELRPFVEANWWHGPGSRSLTLDGNAFSFSVPRDRAAFRIGATGQVSKRFTVSASLGVEANLSDYAVVKGEFTAKYRW
;
A
#
# COMPACT_ATOMS: atom_id res chain seq x y z
N MET A 1 18.06 7.18 -2.97
CA MET A 1 19.33 7.72 -3.51
C MET A 1 19.49 7.29 -4.97
N ASN A 2 19.23 8.18 -5.93
CA ASN A 2 19.66 8.00 -7.32
C ASN A 2 19.71 9.37 -8.00
N ARG A 3 20.93 9.85 -8.27
CA ARG A 3 21.22 11.15 -8.91
C ARG A 3 20.85 11.09 -10.39
N ARG A 4 19.79 11.81 -10.80
CA ARG A 4 19.54 12.09 -12.23
C ARG A 4 20.23 13.40 -12.61
N ARG A 5 21.08 13.29 -13.64
CA ARG A 5 21.90 14.37 -14.22
C ARG A 5 21.01 15.30 -15.06
N PHE A 6 21.07 16.59 -14.79
CA PHE A 6 20.58 17.66 -15.67
C PHE A 6 21.51 17.82 -16.89
N PRO A 7 21.01 17.96 -18.13
CA PRO A 7 21.83 18.39 -19.25
C PRO A 7 21.68 19.91 -19.44
N PHE A 8 22.57 20.70 -18.83
CA PHE A 8 22.75 22.10 -19.22
C PHE A 8 23.75 22.18 -20.38
N SER A 9 23.24 22.51 -21.57
CA SER A 9 24.06 22.98 -22.70
C SER A 9 24.46 24.44 -22.44
N GLN A 10 25.59 24.65 -21.74
CA GLN A 10 26.08 25.97 -21.32
C GLN A 10 26.94 26.75 -22.35
N ALA A 11 27.07 26.29 -23.60
CA ALA A 11 28.17 26.78 -24.45
C ALA A 11 27.84 27.92 -25.45
N ARG A 12 26.62 28.48 -25.49
CA ARG A 12 26.27 29.48 -26.52
C ARG A 12 25.75 30.86 -26.06
N SER A 13 25.38 31.09 -24.80
CA SER A 13 24.87 32.41 -24.34
C SER A 13 25.96 33.38 -23.85
N GLY A 14 27.14 32.88 -23.47
CA GLY A 14 28.17 33.68 -22.77
C GLY A 14 28.92 34.74 -23.60
N ARG A 15 28.70 34.84 -24.91
CA ARG A 15 29.50 35.73 -25.79
C ARG A 15 28.85 37.07 -26.17
N ARG A 16 27.56 37.29 -25.92
CA ARG A 16 26.88 38.55 -26.32
C ARG A 16 26.49 39.48 -25.17
N LEU A 17 26.12 38.95 -23.99
CA LEU A 17 25.88 39.77 -22.78
C LEU A 17 27.15 40.42 -22.21
N ALA A 18 28.33 39.94 -22.60
CA ALA A 18 29.61 40.50 -22.17
C ALA A 18 29.81 41.97 -22.60
N HIS A 19 29.23 42.42 -23.74
CA HIS A 19 29.33 43.81 -24.16
C HIS A 19 28.46 44.74 -23.28
N SER A 20 27.26 44.32 -22.89
CA SER A 20 26.35 45.11 -22.04
C SER A 20 26.86 45.22 -20.60
N ALA A 21 27.47 44.17 -20.06
CA ALA A 21 28.09 44.18 -18.73
C ALA A 21 29.36 45.06 -18.65
N LEU A 22 30.15 45.15 -19.74
CA LEU A 22 31.33 46.02 -19.82
C LEU A 22 30.96 47.51 -19.80
N ILE A 23 29.74 47.89 -20.19
CA ILE A 23 29.26 49.28 -20.16
C ILE A 23 28.73 49.68 -18.76
N ALA A 24 28.24 48.72 -17.96
CA ALA A 24 27.64 49.01 -16.65
C ALA A 24 28.64 49.33 -15.51
N GLY A 25 29.93 49.00 -15.68
CA GLY A 25 30.97 49.16 -14.64
C GLY A 25 31.98 50.29 -14.87
N ALA A 26 32.02 50.90 -16.05
CA ALA A 26 32.99 51.94 -16.35
C ALA A 26 32.40 53.32 -16.04
N VAL A 27 32.67 53.84 -14.84
CA VAL A 27 32.65 55.29 -14.61
C VAL A 27 33.82 55.88 -15.41
N ILE A 28 33.62 56.09 -16.72
CA ILE A 28 34.49 56.97 -17.48
C ILE A 28 34.13 58.39 -17.01
N PRO A 29 35.08 59.17 -16.46
CA PRO A 29 34.79 60.53 -16.06
C PRO A 29 34.32 61.32 -17.30
N TRP A 30 33.07 61.78 -17.24
CA TRP A 30 32.50 62.63 -18.29
C TRP A 30 33.06 64.06 -18.16
N PRO A 31 33.25 64.77 -19.28
CA PRO A 31 33.50 66.21 -19.25
C PRO A 31 32.36 66.91 -18.49
N SER A 32 32.66 67.88 -17.62
CA SER A 32 31.63 68.79 -17.08
C SER A 32 30.88 69.47 -18.23
N ALA A 33 29.61 69.86 -18.05
CA ALA A 33 28.82 70.57 -19.08
C ALA A 33 29.54 71.79 -19.71
N ALA A 34 30.55 72.34 -19.02
CA ALA A 34 31.45 73.39 -19.50
C ALA A 34 32.46 72.96 -20.60
N GLN A 35 32.50 71.69 -21.03
CA GLN A 35 33.47 71.16 -22.01
C GLN A 35 32.83 70.63 -23.32
N VAL A 36 31.52 70.79 -23.51
CA VAL A 36 30.80 70.32 -24.71
C VAL A 36 30.86 71.38 -25.82
N VAL A 37 31.22 70.97 -27.05
CA VAL A 37 31.54 71.89 -28.18
C VAL A 37 30.31 72.20 -29.06
N SER A 38 29.29 71.33 -29.10
CA SER A 38 28.16 71.45 -30.03
C SER A 38 26.81 71.60 -29.33
N GLY A 39 25.98 72.54 -29.83
CA GLY A 39 24.61 72.77 -29.36
C GLY A 39 23.57 71.84 -30.02
N PRO A 40 22.27 71.98 -29.65
CA PRO A 40 21.19 71.12 -30.13
C PRO A 40 21.09 71.03 -31.67
N GLN A 41 20.70 69.86 -32.18
CA GLN A 41 20.51 69.59 -33.61
C GLN A 41 19.06 69.21 -33.91
N GLN A 42 18.54 69.64 -35.06
CA GLN A 42 17.15 69.38 -35.44
C GLN A 42 17.01 69.07 -36.94
N ALA A 43 16.46 67.90 -37.26
CA ALA A 43 15.99 67.52 -38.58
C ALA A 43 14.51 67.93 -38.75
N ASN A 44 14.25 69.06 -39.41
CA ASN A 44 12.89 69.56 -39.64
C ASN A 44 12.49 69.35 -41.11
N GLY A 45 11.75 68.28 -41.41
CA GLY A 45 11.35 67.91 -42.78
C GLY A 45 12.51 67.53 -43.72
N VAL A 46 13.71 67.34 -43.17
CA VAL A 46 14.94 67.02 -43.90
C VAL A 46 15.60 65.77 -43.34
N GLU A 47 16.51 65.17 -44.11
CA GLU A 47 17.44 64.17 -43.62
C GLU A 47 18.69 64.87 -43.03
N LEU A 48 19.06 64.51 -41.80
CA LEU A 48 20.19 65.08 -41.08
C LEU A 48 21.04 63.96 -40.48
N GLU A 49 22.27 63.84 -40.94
CA GLU A 49 23.27 62.96 -40.36
C GLU A 49 24.11 63.75 -39.33
N VAL A 50 24.07 63.33 -38.07
CA VAL A 50 24.79 63.95 -36.96
C VAL A 50 26.21 63.37 -36.91
N ALA A 51 27.20 64.26 -36.98
CA ALA A 51 28.62 63.88 -36.91
C ALA A 51 29.00 63.31 -35.52
N PRO A 52 30.04 62.47 -35.42
CA PRO A 52 30.53 62.00 -34.13
C PRO A 52 30.97 63.18 -33.23
N GLY A 53 30.58 63.15 -31.96
CA GLY A 53 30.92 64.23 -31.03
C GLY A 53 29.97 64.33 -29.84
N ASP A 54 30.11 65.43 -29.10
CA ASP A 54 29.36 65.72 -27.88
C ASP A 54 28.35 66.84 -28.12
N TYR A 55 27.10 66.59 -27.74
CA TYR A 55 25.98 67.53 -27.90
C TYR A 55 25.29 67.73 -26.55
N SER A 56 24.89 68.96 -26.24
CA SER A 56 24.19 69.21 -24.98
C SER A 56 23.14 70.31 -25.00
N THR A 57 22.25 70.29 -24.00
CA THR A 57 21.34 71.39 -23.68
C THR A 57 21.08 71.48 -22.17
N SER A 58 20.86 72.69 -21.69
CA SER A 58 20.34 72.98 -20.35
C SER A 58 18.99 73.68 -20.37
N GLN A 59 18.41 73.92 -21.55
CA GLN A 59 17.14 74.63 -21.71
C GLN A 59 15.96 73.71 -21.41
N THR A 60 14.99 74.20 -20.66
CA THR A 60 13.74 73.49 -20.37
C THR A 60 13.00 73.16 -21.68
N GLY A 61 12.62 71.89 -21.86
CA GLY A 61 11.83 71.41 -23.00
C GLY A 61 12.58 71.31 -24.34
N GLN A 62 13.82 71.78 -24.44
CA GLN A 62 14.60 71.68 -25.68
C GLN A 62 15.29 70.33 -25.75
N SER A 63 15.05 69.56 -26.82
CA SER A 63 15.76 68.28 -27.02
C SER A 63 17.18 68.51 -27.57
N VAL A 64 18.13 67.65 -27.22
CA VAL A 64 19.51 67.78 -27.75
C VAL A 64 19.57 67.38 -29.22
N LEU A 65 19.01 66.24 -29.60
CA LEU A 65 18.82 65.83 -30.99
C LEU A 65 17.32 65.68 -31.25
N SER A 66 16.80 66.21 -32.37
CA SER A 66 15.37 66.07 -32.68
C SER A 66 15.06 65.87 -34.16
N ALA A 67 14.03 65.10 -34.45
CA ALA A 67 13.43 64.96 -35.78
C ALA A 67 11.95 65.35 -35.73
N ILE A 68 11.53 66.33 -36.54
CA ILE A 68 10.17 66.85 -36.58
C ILE A 68 9.67 67.02 -38.02
N ASN A 69 8.35 67.11 -38.20
CA ASN A 69 7.68 67.37 -39.48
C ASN A 69 8.13 66.43 -40.62
N GLY A 70 8.29 65.13 -40.32
CA GLY A 70 8.75 64.15 -41.31
C GLY A 70 10.27 64.09 -41.50
N GLY A 71 11.05 64.81 -40.68
CA GLY A 71 12.50 64.77 -40.71
C GLY A 71 13.07 63.41 -40.31
N ARG A 72 14.27 63.11 -40.79
CA ARG A 72 15.01 61.87 -40.50
C ARG A 72 16.38 62.22 -39.93
N LEU A 73 16.67 61.78 -38.71
CA LEU A 73 17.94 62.02 -38.04
C LEU A 73 18.70 60.70 -37.85
N THR A 74 19.96 60.64 -38.26
CA THR A 74 20.85 59.48 -38.09
C THR A 74 22.17 59.90 -37.43
N THR A 75 22.83 59.02 -36.68
CA THR A 75 24.19 59.28 -36.14
C THR A 75 25.25 58.55 -36.95
N ALA A 76 26.28 59.27 -37.43
CA ALA A 76 27.35 58.72 -38.28
C ALA A 76 28.40 57.88 -37.52
N GLY A 77 28.41 57.95 -36.19
CA GLY A 77 29.38 57.25 -35.33
C GLY A 77 29.19 57.60 -33.84
N LYS A 78 30.24 57.41 -33.04
CA LYS A 78 30.21 57.63 -31.59
C LYS A 78 29.69 59.02 -31.24
N THR A 79 28.55 59.08 -30.57
CA THR A 79 27.84 60.33 -30.26
C THR A 79 27.49 60.37 -28.78
N ARG A 80 27.80 61.46 -28.07
CA ARG A 80 27.40 61.67 -26.67
C ARG A 80 26.40 62.81 -26.57
N VAL A 81 25.31 62.58 -25.86
CA VAL A 81 24.15 63.46 -25.75
C VAL A 81 23.88 63.75 -24.29
N PHE A 82 23.94 65.02 -23.88
CA PHE A 82 23.78 65.42 -22.48
C PHE A 82 22.70 66.48 -22.28
N SER A 83 21.69 66.17 -21.48
CA SER A 83 20.59 67.10 -21.17
C SER A 83 20.46 67.33 -19.67
N THR A 84 20.51 68.59 -19.21
CA THR A 84 20.17 68.97 -17.82
C THR A 84 18.85 69.72 -17.70
N GLY A 85 18.20 70.02 -18.83
CA GLY A 85 16.95 70.78 -18.86
C GLY A 85 15.77 70.01 -18.26
N HIS A 86 14.88 70.71 -17.57
CA HIS A 86 13.58 70.16 -17.15
C HIS A 86 12.74 69.77 -18.39
N VAL A 87 12.12 68.59 -18.43
CA VAL A 87 11.33 68.09 -19.58
C VAL A 87 12.14 67.99 -20.89
N ALA A 88 13.46 68.15 -20.86
CA ALA A 88 14.29 68.14 -22.04
C ALA A 88 14.72 66.71 -22.40
N ALA A 89 14.40 66.26 -23.62
CA ALA A 89 14.82 64.95 -24.09
C ALA A 89 16.28 64.94 -24.55
N GLY A 90 16.97 63.81 -24.39
CA GLY A 90 18.24 63.58 -25.08
C GLY A 90 18.02 63.55 -26.58
N VAL A 91 17.12 62.66 -27.02
CA VAL A 91 16.75 62.52 -28.42
C VAL A 91 15.23 62.49 -28.55
N ALA A 92 14.67 63.21 -29.53
CA ALA A 92 13.23 63.25 -29.76
C ALA A 92 12.85 63.00 -31.23
N ALA A 93 11.76 62.28 -31.47
CA ALA A 93 11.11 62.17 -32.77
C ALA A 93 9.63 62.54 -32.60
N SER A 94 9.13 63.54 -33.32
CA SER A 94 7.75 64.01 -33.16
C SER A 94 7.04 64.23 -34.50
N GLY A 95 5.83 63.71 -34.62
CA GLY A 95 4.97 63.84 -35.80
C GLY A 95 5.11 62.67 -36.78
N ALA A 96 4.04 62.39 -37.51
CA ALA A 96 3.97 61.28 -38.45
C ALA A 96 5.09 61.39 -39.50
N GLY A 97 5.79 60.28 -39.74
CA GLY A 97 6.92 60.20 -40.67
C GLY A 97 8.27 60.63 -40.09
N SER A 98 8.31 61.33 -38.95
CA SER A 98 9.57 61.70 -38.30
C SER A 98 10.30 60.45 -37.79
N ARG A 99 11.62 60.37 -38.05
CA ARG A 99 12.47 59.22 -37.72
C ARG A 99 13.77 59.62 -37.05
N VAL A 100 14.17 58.82 -36.08
CA VAL A 100 15.51 58.86 -35.46
C VAL A 100 16.12 57.46 -35.55
N GLU A 101 17.38 57.37 -35.98
CA GLU A 101 18.17 56.14 -35.97
C GLU A 101 19.52 56.38 -35.28
N LEU A 102 19.66 55.82 -34.09
CA LEU A 102 20.83 55.96 -33.22
C LEU A 102 21.69 54.71 -33.27
N ARG A 103 23.00 54.91 -33.36
CA ARG A 103 23.97 53.81 -33.33
C ARG A 103 25.24 54.26 -32.62
N ASP A 104 25.70 53.45 -31.67
CA ASP A 104 26.90 53.76 -30.86
C ASP A 104 26.76 55.11 -30.11
N THR A 105 25.60 55.34 -29.50
CA THR A 105 25.24 56.62 -28.84
C THR A 105 25.21 56.49 -27.31
N GLU A 106 25.71 57.49 -26.59
CA GLU A 106 25.58 57.60 -25.14
C GLU A 106 24.66 58.79 -24.81
N ILE A 107 23.55 58.56 -24.13
CA ILE A 107 22.55 59.57 -23.76
C ILE A 107 22.51 59.68 -22.25
N ARG A 108 22.65 60.89 -21.71
CA ARG A 108 22.53 61.16 -20.28
C ARG A 108 21.61 62.35 -20.02
N THR A 109 20.58 62.14 -19.21
CA THR A 109 19.61 63.19 -18.85
C THR A 109 19.50 63.36 -17.34
N ARG A 110 19.47 64.60 -16.86
CA ARG A 110 19.52 64.93 -15.42
C ARG A 110 18.33 65.77 -14.94
N GLY A 111 17.54 66.33 -15.84
CA GLY A 111 16.37 67.13 -15.48
C GLY A 111 15.20 66.27 -14.98
N ARG A 112 14.35 66.83 -14.12
CA ARG A 112 13.06 66.25 -13.75
C ARG A 112 12.18 66.11 -15.01
N THR A 113 11.47 64.99 -15.12
CA THR A 113 10.64 64.63 -16.28
C THR A 113 11.40 64.61 -17.61
N SER A 114 12.73 64.46 -17.57
CA SER A 114 13.54 64.33 -18.79
C SER A 114 13.41 62.93 -19.38
N VAL A 115 13.66 62.79 -20.69
CA VAL A 115 13.54 61.50 -21.37
C VAL A 115 14.82 61.23 -22.17
N GLY A 116 15.34 60.01 -22.14
CA GLY A 116 16.46 59.64 -23.02
C GLY A 116 16.05 59.71 -24.49
N ILE A 117 15.05 58.91 -24.90
CA ILE A 117 14.45 58.88 -26.25
C ILE A 117 12.94 59.17 -26.15
N ASP A 118 12.46 60.28 -26.71
CA ASP A 118 11.05 60.68 -26.72
C ASP A 118 10.43 60.49 -28.12
N VAL A 119 9.43 59.63 -28.26
CA VAL A 119 8.73 59.33 -29.52
C VAL A 119 7.29 59.80 -29.41
N ARG A 120 6.90 60.79 -30.23
CA ARG A 120 5.57 61.39 -30.17
C ARG A 120 4.82 61.37 -31.50
N GLN A 121 3.49 61.21 -31.42
CA GLN A 121 2.53 61.49 -32.50
C GLN A 121 2.85 60.75 -33.81
N GLY A 122 2.94 59.41 -33.77
CA GLY A 122 3.18 58.57 -34.96
C GLY A 122 4.62 58.59 -35.49
N ALA A 123 5.56 59.18 -34.75
CA ALA A 123 6.98 59.13 -35.06
C ALA A 123 7.59 57.74 -34.77
N SER A 124 8.84 57.54 -35.18
CA SER A 124 9.59 56.32 -34.84
C SER A 124 11.04 56.57 -34.47
N ALA A 125 11.56 55.77 -33.53
CA ALA A 125 12.96 55.78 -33.15
C ALA A 125 13.53 54.36 -33.14
N SER A 126 14.76 54.21 -33.63
CA SER A 126 15.55 52.98 -33.47
C SER A 126 16.89 53.29 -32.80
N ALA A 127 17.31 52.46 -31.86
CA ALA A 127 18.57 52.59 -31.15
C ALA A 127 19.30 51.24 -31.09
N ALA A 128 20.57 51.22 -31.48
CA ALA A 128 21.41 50.03 -31.44
C ALA A 128 22.79 50.34 -30.83
N ARG A 129 23.23 49.55 -29.85
CA ARG A 129 24.47 49.85 -29.09
C ARG A 129 24.43 51.24 -28.46
N THR A 130 23.31 51.52 -27.79
CA THR A 130 23.06 52.79 -27.13
C THR A 130 23.07 52.60 -25.61
N SER A 131 23.69 53.53 -24.89
CA SER A 131 23.59 53.63 -23.43
C SER A 131 22.74 54.83 -23.06
N ILE A 132 21.74 54.65 -22.19
CA ILE A 132 20.82 55.70 -21.74
C ILE A 132 20.89 55.76 -20.21
N ASP A 133 21.20 56.93 -19.65
CA ASP A 133 21.30 57.16 -18.20
C ASP A 133 20.46 58.37 -17.76
N THR A 134 19.41 58.15 -16.97
CA THR A 134 18.48 59.19 -16.50
C THR A 134 18.37 59.25 -14.98
N ASP A 135 18.34 60.47 -14.40
CA ASP A 135 18.38 60.65 -12.93
C ASP A 135 17.18 61.36 -12.33
N GLY A 136 16.49 62.20 -13.11
CA GLY A 136 15.44 63.04 -12.56
C GLY A 136 14.24 62.23 -12.10
N ASP A 137 13.50 62.74 -11.11
CA ASP A 137 12.18 62.20 -10.80
C ASP A 137 11.28 62.29 -12.05
N PHE A 138 10.45 61.28 -12.27
CA PHE A 138 9.62 61.12 -13.46
C PHE A 138 10.44 61.08 -14.77
N ALA A 139 11.75 60.83 -14.72
CA ALA A 139 12.57 60.76 -15.92
C ALA A 139 12.60 59.35 -16.49
N HIS A 140 12.28 59.20 -17.78
CA HIS A 140 12.17 57.89 -18.42
C HIS A 140 13.35 57.63 -19.38
N GLY A 141 13.81 56.39 -19.50
CA GLY A 141 14.83 56.02 -20.47
C GLY A 141 14.34 56.22 -21.91
N ALA A 142 13.15 55.70 -22.20
CA ALA A 142 12.40 56.00 -23.41
C ALA A 142 10.93 56.28 -23.11
N TYR A 143 10.31 57.15 -23.90
CA TYR A 143 8.90 57.53 -23.76
C TYR A 143 8.20 57.46 -25.12
N VAL A 144 7.04 56.81 -25.20
CA VAL A 144 6.21 56.73 -26.42
C VAL A 144 4.84 57.31 -26.12
N TYR A 145 4.44 58.32 -26.90
CA TYR A 145 3.17 59.03 -26.72
C TYR A 145 2.45 59.33 -28.03
N GLY A 146 1.13 59.16 -28.05
CA GLY A 146 0.31 59.39 -29.23
C GLY A 146 0.27 58.18 -30.18
N ALA A 147 -0.78 58.12 -30.99
CA ALA A 147 -1.12 56.94 -31.79
C ALA A 147 0.02 56.52 -32.74
N ASN A 148 0.17 55.20 -32.92
CA ASN A 148 1.10 54.57 -33.88
C ASN A 148 2.60 54.89 -33.69
N GLY A 149 3.02 55.37 -32.51
CA GLY A 149 4.43 55.56 -32.20
C GLY A 149 5.20 54.23 -32.22
N ARG A 150 6.42 54.21 -32.76
CA ARG A 150 7.24 52.99 -32.85
C ARG A 150 8.62 53.17 -32.22
N LEU A 151 8.97 52.32 -31.28
CA LEU A 151 10.27 52.31 -30.63
C LEU A 151 10.94 50.96 -30.84
N ARG A 152 12.20 50.96 -31.32
CA ARG A 152 13.02 49.75 -31.41
C ARG A 152 14.36 49.96 -30.70
N ILE A 153 14.68 49.13 -29.73
CA ILE A 153 15.95 49.19 -29.00
C ILE A 153 16.64 47.83 -29.07
N SER A 154 17.94 47.80 -29.39
CA SER A 154 18.70 46.56 -29.46
C SER A 154 20.13 46.69 -28.96
N ASP A 155 20.67 45.64 -28.35
CA ASP A 155 22.09 45.58 -27.91
C ASP A 155 22.48 46.81 -27.05
N SER A 156 21.60 47.21 -26.13
CA SER A 156 21.66 48.52 -25.45
C SER A 156 21.59 48.39 -23.94
N VAL A 157 21.84 49.51 -23.23
CA VAL A 157 21.69 49.63 -21.78
C VAL A 157 20.83 50.85 -21.45
N ILE A 158 19.87 50.69 -20.56
CA ILE A 158 19.04 51.76 -20.02
C ILE A 158 19.17 51.74 -18.50
N VAL A 159 19.50 52.89 -17.90
CA VAL A 159 19.58 53.08 -16.45
C VAL A 159 18.72 54.27 -16.06
N THR A 160 17.78 54.10 -15.13
CA THR A 160 16.96 55.20 -14.57
C THR A 160 17.00 55.17 -13.03
N ARG A 161 17.09 56.32 -12.38
CA ARG A 161 17.33 56.42 -10.92
C ARG A 161 16.40 57.38 -10.15
N GLY A 162 15.32 57.85 -10.78
CA GLY A 162 14.37 58.78 -10.17
C GLY A 162 13.12 58.11 -9.59
N LYS A 163 12.42 58.80 -8.69
CA LYS A 163 11.06 58.40 -8.26
C LYS A 163 10.12 58.36 -9.48
N GLU A 164 9.25 57.35 -9.56
CA GLU A 164 8.29 57.17 -10.66
C GLU A 164 8.97 57.19 -12.05
N SER A 165 10.23 56.74 -12.11
CA SER A 165 10.98 56.62 -13.35
C SER A 165 10.68 55.29 -14.05
N SER A 166 10.75 55.29 -15.38
CA SER A 166 10.58 54.05 -16.16
C SER A 166 11.72 53.85 -17.11
N GLY A 167 12.19 52.61 -17.26
CA GLY A 167 13.12 52.26 -18.33
C GLY A 167 12.51 52.61 -19.69
N ILE A 168 11.28 52.12 -19.91
CA ILE A 168 10.44 52.48 -21.04
C ILE A 168 9.03 52.78 -20.53
N ALA A 169 8.49 53.93 -20.91
CA ALA A 169 7.11 54.31 -20.62
C ALA A 169 6.33 54.53 -21.93
N VAL A 170 5.16 53.93 -22.02
CA VAL A 170 4.20 54.09 -23.12
C VAL A 170 2.93 54.66 -22.52
N ASN A 171 2.47 55.79 -23.04
CA ASN A 171 1.32 56.48 -22.49
C ASN A 171 0.46 57.04 -23.63
N GLY A 172 -0.80 56.60 -23.71
CA GLY A 172 -1.75 57.15 -24.69
C GLY A 172 -1.33 56.90 -26.14
N ALA A 173 -0.80 55.71 -26.43
CA ALA A 173 -0.24 55.34 -27.72
C ALA A 173 -0.99 54.17 -28.38
N PRO A 174 -2.28 54.32 -28.73
CA PRO A 174 -3.02 53.25 -29.41
C PRO A 174 -2.36 52.90 -30.73
N GLY A 175 -2.19 51.59 -30.98
CA GLY A 175 -1.44 51.06 -32.13
C GLY A 175 0.08 51.23 -32.02
N GLY A 176 0.59 51.74 -30.89
CA GLY A 176 2.02 51.88 -30.65
C GLY A 176 2.72 50.54 -30.50
N THR A 177 3.98 50.46 -30.94
CA THR A 177 4.79 49.23 -30.90
C THR A 177 6.14 49.49 -30.25
N VAL A 178 6.52 48.67 -29.28
CA VAL A 178 7.82 48.69 -28.62
C VAL A 178 8.52 47.34 -28.82
N ASP A 179 9.62 47.33 -29.54
CA ASP A 179 10.45 46.14 -29.76
C ASP A 179 11.80 46.31 -29.06
N VAL A 180 12.10 45.46 -28.08
CA VAL A 180 13.37 45.49 -27.35
C VAL A 180 14.07 44.14 -27.49
N ALA A 181 15.36 44.15 -27.85
CA ALA A 181 16.14 42.93 -27.98
C ALA A 181 17.54 43.05 -27.35
N ASP A 182 18.03 42.00 -26.70
CA ASP A 182 19.42 41.93 -26.23
C ASP A 182 19.83 43.16 -25.38
N THR A 183 18.94 43.63 -24.50
CA THR A 183 19.07 44.91 -23.80
C THR A 183 18.98 44.72 -22.29
N LEU A 184 19.84 45.44 -21.55
CA LEU A 184 19.79 45.56 -20.10
C LEU A 184 19.03 46.83 -19.70
N ILE A 185 18.00 46.69 -18.86
CA ILE A 185 17.25 47.81 -18.29
C ILE A 185 17.41 47.74 -16.76
N ARG A 186 17.92 48.80 -16.16
CA ARG A 186 18.01 48.94 -14.70
C ARG A 186 17.24 50.17 -14.28
N THR A 187 16.27 50.01 -13.39
CA THR A 187 15.53 51.14 -12.82
C THR A 187 15.63 51.12 -11.32
N SER A 188 15.63 52.30 -10.70
CA SER A 188 15.59 52.40 -9.25
C SER A 188 14.87 53.66 -8.79
N GLY A 189 14.27 53.57 -7.61
CA GLY A 189 13.45 54.62 -7.00
C GLY A 189 12.05 54.12 -6.62
N LEU A 190 11.38 54.86 -5.75
CA LEU A 190 10.00 54.60 -5.35
C LEU A 190 9.08 54.57 -6.59
N PHE A 191 8.26 53.54 -6.74
CA PHE A 191 7.40 53.30 -7.92
C PHE A 191 8.16 53.21 -9.27
N ALA A 192 9.45 52.85 -9.27
CA ALA A 192 10.19 52.71 -10.51
C ALA A 192 9.71 51.48 -11.31
N THR A 193 9.64 51.59 -12.64
CA THR A 193 9.18 50.49 -13.50
C THR A 193 10.16 50.14 -14.60
N GLY A 194 10.35 48.88 -14.94
CA GLY A 194 11.14 48.50 -16.12
C GLY A 194 10.45 48.94 -17.41
N LEU A 195 9.21 48.49 -17.57
CA LEU A 195 8.28 48.84 -18.63
C LEU A 195 6.93 49.26 -17.99
N SER A 196 6.44 50.43 -18.37
CA SER A 196 5.10 50.90 -18.00
C SER A 196 4.31 51.17 -19.27
N ILE A 197 3.13 50.55 -19.41
CA ILE A 197 2.22 50.79 -20.53
C ILE A 197 0.87 51.20 -19.97
N SER A 198 0.61 52.50 -20.03
CA SER A 198 -0.67 53.08 -19.66
C SER A 198 -1.50 53.32 -20.92
N TYR A 199 -2.81 53.02 -20.85
CA TYR A 199 -3.80 53.08 -21.94
C TYR A 199 -3.81 51.88 -22.91
N ASP A 200 -4.94 51.75 -23.61
CA ASP A 200 -5.26 50.58 -24.44
C ASP A 200 -4.56 50.58 -25.80
N GLY A 201 -4.37 49.37 -26.33
CA GLY A 201 -4.04 49.16 -27.74
C GLY A 201 -2.56 49.29 -28.09
N ALA A 202 -1.65 49.34 -27.12
CA ALA A 202 -0.21 49.25 -27.36
C ALA A 202 0.27 47.80 -27.34
N ARG A 203 1.38 47.53 -28.04
CA ARG A 203 2.04 46.21 -28.05
C ARG A 203 3.53 46.35 -27.74
N ALA A 204 4.05 45.47 -26.90
CA ALA A 204 5.49 45.39 -26.62
C ALA A 204 6.01 43.95 -26.73
N THR A 205 7.17 43.78 -27.36
CA THR A 205 7.91 42.51 -27.44
C THR A 205 9.32 42.72 -26.89
N LEU A 206 9.73 41.89 -25.95
CA LEU A 206 11.01 41.96 -25.26
C LEU A 206 11.72 40.60 -25.38
N ASP A 207 12.75 40.54 -26.23
CA ASP A 207 13.50 39.33 -26.54
C ASP A 207 14.91 39.38 -25.93
N ARG A 208 15.27 38.39 -25.10
CA ARG A 208 16.59 38.32 -24.42
C ARG A 208 16.91 39.61 -23.66
N THR A 209 15.94 40.08 -22.90
CA THR A 209 16.07 41.28 -22.08
C THR A 209 16.40 40.90 -20.64
N ASP A 210 17.24 41.72 -20.02
CA ASP A 210 17.54 41.64 -18.59
C ASP A 210 17.01 42.92 -17.95
N ILE A 211 15.93 42.82 -17.16
CA ILE A 211 15.28 43.96 -16.53
C ILE A 211 15.39 43.80 -15.02
N ARG A 212 16.04 44.77 -14.37
CA ARG A 212 16.16 44.84 -12.92
C ARG A 212 15.57 46.14 -12.39
N THR A 213 14.65 46.04 -11.45
CA THR A 213 14.00 47.20 -10.82
C THR A 213 14.21 47.16 -9.31
N ASP A 214 14.52 48.30 -8.69
CA ASP A 214 14.81 48.37 -7.25
C ASP A 214 14.16 49.59 -6.59
N GLY A 215 13.30 49.37 -5.61
CA GLY A 215 12.59 50.40 -4.87
C GLY A 215 11.22 49.93 -4.39
N ASP A 216 10.69 50.56 -3.35
CA ASP A 216 9.37 50.22 -2.85
C ASP A 216 8.30 50.47 -3.93
N TYR A 217 7.35 49.55 -4.06
CA TYR A 217 6.32 49.52 -5.09
C TYR A 217 6.85 49.51 -6.53
N ALA A 218 8.11 49.10 -6.74
CA ALA A 218 8.69 48.98 -8.06
C ALA A 218 8.17 47.74 -8.82
N SER A 219 8.10 47.83 -10.15
CA SER A 219 7.68 46.70 -10.98
C SER A 219 8.51 46.50 -12.23
N VAL A 220 8.75 45.25 -12.66
CA VAL A 220 9.35 45.03 -13.98
C VAL A 220 8.37 45.43 -15.08
N LEU A 221 7.12 44.96 -15.01
CA LEU A 221 6.03 45.41 -15.87
C LEU A 221 4.89 46.00 -15.02
N TYR A 222 4.42 47.18 -15.43
CA TYR A 222 3.14 47.74 -15.00
C TYR A 222 2.21 47.94 -16.20
N LEU A 223 1.10 47.20 -16.22
CA LEU A 223 0.15 47.11 -17.35
C LEU A 223 -1.31 47.29 -16.85
N PRO A 224 -1.73 48.51 -16.49
CA PRO A 224 -3.08 48.77 -16.00
C PRO A 224 -4.17 48.64 -17.07
N SER A 225 -3.84 48.70 -18.36
CA SER A 225 -4.80 48.89 -19.46
C SER A 225 -4.79 47.73 -20.47
N ALA A 226 -5.75 47.69 -21.39
CA ALA A 226 -5.93 46.64 -22.39
C ALA A 226 -4.87 46.70 -23.51
N SER A 227 -3.64 46.39 -23.15
CA SER A 227 -2.45 46.31 -24.02
C SER A 227 -1.80 44.94 -23.88
N THR A 228 -0.92 44.58 -24.82
CA THR A 228 -0.31 43.24 -24.86
C THR A 228 1.21 43.30 -24.74
N VAL A 229 1.81 42.48 -23.89
CA VAL A 229 3.26 42.42 -23.68
C VAL A 229 3.77 40.98 -23.78
N ALA A 230 4.83 40.76 -24.54
CA ALA A 230 5.49 39.45 -24.65
C ALA A 230 6.96 39.52 -24.21
N PHE A 231 7.38 38.61 -23.32
CA PHE A 231 8.78 38.41 -22.93
C PHE A 231 9.25 37.03 -23.39
N ASN A 232 10.35 36.99 -24.15
CA ASN A 232 10.99 35.75 -24.57
C ASN A 232 12.43 35.69 -24.09
N ASP A 233 12.84 34.55 -23.53
CA ASP A 233 14.23 34.27 -23.14
C ASP A 233 14.83 35.35 -22.21
N SER A 234 14.00 35.91 -21.32
CA SER A 234 14.32 37.11 -20.54
C SER A 234 14.50 36.82 -19.05
N TYR A 235 15.20 37.73 -18.37
CA TYR A 235 15.40 37.71 -16.92
C TYR A 235 14.82 38.98 -16.32
N LEU A 236 13.86 38.82 -15.42
CA LEU A 236 13.07 39.89 -14.82
C LEU A 236 13.27 39.84 -13.31
N GLU A 237 13.82 40.89 -12.72
CA GLU A 237 14.10 40.97 -11.28
C GLU A 237 13.54 42.27 -10.69
N THR A 238 12.80 42.18 -9.59
CA THR A 238 12.35 43.36 -8.84
C THR A 238 12.63 43.24 -7.35
N GLY A 239 13.02 44.34 -6.72
CA GLY A 239 13.35 44.43 -5.30
C GLY A 239 12.67 45.60 -4.61
N GLY A 240 12.19 45.40 -3.38
CA GLY A 240 11.59 46.44 -2.54
C GLY A 240 10.33 45.97 -1.80
N GLU A 241 9.82 46.79 -0.88
CA GLU A 241 8.51 46.51 -0.26
C GLU A 241 7.41 46.58 -1.33
N ALA A 242 6.51 45.60 -1.34
CA ALA A 242 5.39 45.52 -2.29
C ALA A 242 5.81 45.57 -3.77
N ALA A 243 7.03 45.16 -4.08
CA ALA A 243 7.55 45.12 -5.45
C ALA A 243 6.92 43.98 -6.26
N VAL A 244 6.58 44.23 -7.54
CA VAL A 244 5.87 43.24 -8.39
C VAL A 244 6.66 42.91 -9.66
N GLY A 245 6.85 41.63 -9.99
CA GLY A 245 7.50 41.26 -11.25
C GLY A 245 6.64 41.68 -12.45
N ILE A 246 5.50 41.01 -12.60
CA ILE A 246 4.53 41.29 -13.66
C ILE A 246 3.23 41.75 -13.03
N ASP A 247 2.84 43.01 -13.27
CA ASP A 247 1.56 43.57 -12.83
C ASP A 247 0.65 43.87 -14.02
N THR A 248 -0.45 43.13 -14.17
CA THR A 248 -1.50 43.41 -15.15
C THR A 248 -2.88 43.54 -14.52
N ARG A 249 -3.62 44.58 -14.93
CA ARG A 249 -4.98 44.86 -14.46
C ARG A 249 -6.08 44.68 -15.49
N GLU A 250 -5.72 44.73 -16.77
CA GLU A 250 -6.64 44.54 -17.89
C GLU A 250 -5.95 43.94 -19.14
N GLY A 251 -4.62 43.95 -19.21
CA GLY A 251 -3.87 43.53 -20.38
C GLY A 251 -3.46 42.05 -20.37
N ASP A 252 -2.95 41.62 -21.52
CA ASP A 252 -2.46 40.26 -21.74
C ASP A 252 -0.93 40.22 -21.71
N VAL A 253 -0.37 39.30 -20.92
CA VAL A 253 1.07 39.10 -20.80
C VAL A 253 1.45 37.67 -21.19
N ALA A 254 2.36 37.53 -22.15
CA ALA A 254 2.93 36.25 -22.55
C ALA A 254 4.39 36.14 -22.08
N LEU A 255 4.74 35.05 -21.40
CA LEU A 255 6.09 34.74 -20.94
C LEU A 255 6.56 33.42 -21.57
N ALA A 256 7.72 33.40 -22.21
CA ALA A 256 8.29 32.17 -22.77
C ALA A 256 9.78 32.05 -22.43
N ARG A 257 10.16 30.97 -21.72
CA ARG A 257 11.55 30.72 -21.25
C ARG A 257 12.10 31.89 -20.44
N THR A 258 11.27 32.42 -19.54
CA THR A 258 11.56 33.62 -18.75
C THR A 258 11.81 33.25 -17.29
N ARG A 259 12.69 33.99 -16.61
CA ARG A 259 12.86 33.92 -15.16
C ARG A 259 12.35 35.19 -14.53
N VAL A 260 11.47 35.07 -13.53
CA VAL A 260 10.93 36.17 -12.72
C VAL A 260 11.45 36.00 -11.30
N VAL A 261 12.13 36.99 -10.76
CA VAL A 261 12.69 36.99 -9.41
C VAL A 261 12.17 38.22 -8.66
N THR A 262 11.62 38.02 -7.47
CA THR A 262 11.21 39.14 -6.61
C THR A 262 11.75 38.99 -5.21
N HIS A 263 12.11 40.11 -4.58
CA HIS A 263 12.61 40.12 -3.21
C HIS A 263 12.12 41.33 -2.40
N GLY A 264 11.65 41.08 -1.18
CA GLY A 264 11.13 42.10 -0.27
C GLY A 264 9.81 41.67 0.39
N THR A 265 9.41 42.38 1.45
CA THR A 265 8.13 42.14 2.13
C THR A 265 6.97 42.40 1.17
N SER A 266 6.01 41.48 1.09
CA SER A 266 4.89 41.52 0.14
C SER A 266 5.33 41.65 -1.33
N ALA A 267 6.52 41.19 -1.69
CA ALA A 267 6.95 41.19 -3.08
C ALA A 267 6.28 40.03 -3.86
N HIS A 268 5.73 40.31 -5.04
CA HIS A 268 4.91 39.35 -5.79
C HIS A 268 5.46 39.07 -7.19
N GLY A 269 5.46 37.80 -7.62
CA GLY A 269 6.01 37.41 -8.92
C GLY A 269 5.11 37.82 -10.09
N LEU A 270 3.99 37.10 -10.24
CA LEU A 270 2.99 37.32 -11.28
C LEU A 270 1.69 37.81 -10.63
N TYR A 271 1.15 38.91 -11.13
CA TYR A 271 -0.01 39.56 -10.54
C TYR A 271 -1.05 39.92 -11.61
N ALA A 272 -2.16 39.18 -11.64
CA ALA A 272 -3.30 39.40 -12.52
C ALA A 272 -4.54 39.77 -11.69
N SER A 273 -4.97 41.02 -11.77
CA SER A 273 -6.08 41.53 -10.96
C SER A 273 -7.05 42.35 -11.79
N LYS A 274 -8.27 41.87 -11.98
CA LYS A 274 -9.29 42.61 -12.74
C LYS A 274 -9.77 43.84 -11.95
N GLU A 275 -9.18 44.99 -12.23
CA GLU A 275 -9.59 46.29 -11.65
C GLU A 275 -10.36 47.17 -12.63
N TYR A 276 -10.37 46.76 -13.90
CA TYR A 276 -11.08 47.41 -14.99
C TYR A 276 -12.05 46.43 -15.68
N ALA A 277 -12.55 46.77 -16.87
CA ALA A 277 -13.62 46.01 -17.53
C ALA A 277 -13.11 44.68 -18.12
N GLY A 278 -11.94 44.70 -18.74
CA GLY A 278 -11.29 43.51 -19.32
C GLY A 278 -10.78 42.53 -18.28
N THR A 279 -10.43 41.32 -18.73
CA THR A 279 -9.90 40.27 -17.87
C THR A 279 -8.39 40.18 -18.08
N PRO A 280 -7.55 40.48 -17.07
CA PRO A 280 -6.12 40.34 -17.22
C PRO A 280 -5.72 38.87 -17.30
N VAL A 281 -4.84 38.56 -18.24
CA VAL A 281 -4.33 37.21 -18.49
C VAL A 281 -2.81 37.20 -18.46
N ILE A 282 -2.23 36.22 -17.76
CA ILE A 282 -0.81 35.90 -17.85
C ILE A 282 -0.68 34.45 -18.34
N ASP A 283 -0.11 34.28 -19.53
CA ASP A 283 0.21 32.97 -20.11
C ASP A 283 1.73 32.75 -20.08
N ALA A 284 2.18 31.77 -19.30
CA ALA A 284 3.60 31.50 -19.10
C ALA A 284 3.98 30.07 -19.54
N ILE A 285 5.04 29.95 -20.33
CA ILE A 285 5.59 28.68 -20.80
C ILE A 285 7.07 28.61 -20.47
N ASP A 286 7.54 27.49 -19.89
CA ASP A 286 8.95 27.33 -19.48
C ASP A 286 9.44 28.45 -18.55
N THR A 287 8.55 28.95 -17.69
CA THR A 287 8.81 30.13 -16.84
C THR A 287 9.05 29.72 -15.39
N HIS A 288 10.09 30.30 -14.79
CA HIS A 288 10.46 30.05 -13.39
C HIS A 288 10.24 31.32 -12.58
N VAL A 289 9.46 31.22 -11.51
CA VAL A 289 9.14 32.33 -10.61
C VAL A 289 9.78 32.04 -9.26
N THR A 290 10.61 32.95 -8.76
CA THR A 290 11.19 32.90 -7.42
C THR A 290 10.79 34.14 -6.66
N THR A 291 10.17 34.00 -5.49
CA THR A 291 9.82 35.15 -4.63
C THR A 291 10.39 34.96 -3.23
N THR A 292 11.00 36.01 -2.68
CA THR A 292 11.61 35.96 -1.34
C THR A 292 11.13 37.13 -0.49
N GLY A 293 10.82 36.87 0.77
CA GLY A 293 10.34 37.85 1.74
C GLY A 293 8.97 37.50 2.31
N ASP A 294 8.69 38.03 3.50
CA ASP A 294 7.45 37.77 4.23
C ASP A 294 6.24 38.18 3.42
N ARG A 295 5.19 37.35 3.43
CA ARG A 295 3.93 37.55 2.67
C ARG A 295 4.13 37.70 1.16
N SER A 296 5.30 37.30 0.64
CA SER A 296 5.53 37.24 -0.80
C SER A 296 4.65 36.18 -1.45
N ILE A 297 4.30 36.38 -2.73
CA ILE A 297 3.46 35.42 -3.45
C ILE A 297 3.99 35.21 -4.87
N GLY A 298 4.14 33.96 -5.27
CA GLY A 298 4.63 33.58 -6.60
C GLY A 298 3.68 34.03 -7.72
N ALA A 299 2.44 33.57 -7.69
CA ALA A 299 1.42 33.91 -8.68
C ALA A 299 0.08 34.26 -8.01
N ILE A 300 -0.50 35.40 -8.36
CA ILE A 300 -1.78 35.90 -7.83
C ILE A 300 -2.76 36.15 -8.97
N ALA A 301 -3.87 35.41 -8.96
CA ALA A 301 -5.08 35.73 -9.72
C ALA A 301 -6.14 36.26 -8.76
N ARG A 302 -6.62 37.49 -8.97
CA ARG A 302 -7.72 38.04 -8.15
C ARG A 302 -8.78 38.79 -8.93
N LEU A 303 -9.98 38.86 -8.33
CA LEU A 303 -11.13 39.63 -8.83
C LEU A 303 -11.59 39.23 -10.25
N GLY A 304 -11.22 38.04 -10.73
CA GLY A 304 -11.49 37.56 -12.08
C GLY A 304 -10.26 37.45 -12.99
N GLY A 305 -9.06 37.78 -12.48
CA GLY A 305 -7.79 37.61 -13.20
C GLY A 305 -7.47 36.13 -13.48
N LYS A 306 -6.65 35.88 -14.51
CA LYS A 306 -6.30 34.52 -14.94
C LYS A 306 -4.81 34.35 -15.15
N ILE A 307 -4.25 33.28 -14.60
CA ILE A 307 -2.86 32.88 -14.80
C ILE A 307 -2.84 31.43 -15.26
N ALA A 308 -2.18 31.17 -16.39
CA ALA A 308 -1.90 29.82 -16.87
C ALA A 308 -0.39 29.63 -17.01
N MET A 309 0.17 28.59 -16.37
CA MET A 309 1.58 28.25 -16.47
C MET A 309 1.76 26.82 -16.96
N THR A 310 2.59 26.63 -17.98
CA THR A 310 2.90 25.31 -18.55
C THR A 310 4.40 25.07 -18.58
N ARG A 311 4.87 24.08 -17.80
CA ARG A 311 6.28 23.73 -17.59
C ARG A 311 7.07 24.87 -16.91
N GLY A 312 7.77 24.56 -15.82
CA GLY A 312 8.49 25.54 -15.02
C GLY A 312 8.35 25.29 -13.52
N SER A 313 8.60 26.33 -12.71
CA SER A 313 8.49 26.26 -11.26
C SER A 313 8.02 27.57 -10.64
N ILE A 314 7.42 27.46 -9.45
CA ILE A 314 7.19 28.55 -8.52
C ILE A 314 7.89 28.19 -7.22
N GLU A 315 8.82 29.01 -6.77
CA GLU A 315 9.54 28.85 -5.51
C GLU A 315 9.32 30.10 -4.66
N THR A 316 8.80 29.95 -3.44
CA THR A 316 8.57 31.10 -2.55
C THR A 316 9.13 30.86 -1.16
N ASP A 317 9.87 31.83 -0.62
CA ASP A 317 10.49 31.75 0.69
C ASP A 317 10.14 32.99 1.54
N GLY A 318 9.60 32.76 2.74
CA GLY A 318 9.29 33.81 3.71
C GLY A 318 8.09 33.49 4.60
N ASP A 319 7.95 34.19 5.71
CA ASP A 319 6.84 33.96 6.63
C ASP A 319 5.50 34.30 5.97
N ARG A 320 4.54 33.37 6.03
CA ARG A 320 3.23 33.45 5.37
C ARG A 320 3.32 33.69 3.85
N ALA A 321 4.44 33.30 3.22
CA ALA A 321 4.57 33.34 1.77
C ALA A 321 3.64 32.32 1.11
N ARG A 322 3.27 32.56 -0.15
CA ARG A 322 2.38 31.66 -0.91
C ARG A 322 2.91 31.36 -2.30
N GLY A 323 2.76 30.12 -2.76
CA GLY A 323 3.16 29.74 -4.11
C GLY A 323 2.21 30.33 -5.15
N ALA A 324 0.99 29.80 -5.18
CA ALA A 324 -0.09 30.26 -6.04
C ALA A 324 -1.31 30.67 -5.22
N MET A 325 -1.91 31.80 -5.56
CA MET A 325 -3.11 32.34 -4.92
C MET A 325 -4.17 32.68 -5.96
N SER A 326 -5.39 32.18 -5.74
CA SER A 326 -6.57 32.50 -6.54
C SER A 326 -7.69 32.99 -5.63
N THR A 327 -8.10 34.26 -5.75
CA THR A 327 -9.10 34.85 -4.84
C THR A 327 -10.17 35.68 -5.54
N GLY A 328 -11.44 35.43 -5.21
CA GLY A 328 -12.58 36.12 -5.83
C GLY A 328 -13.15 35.34 -7.01
N THR A 329 -14.45 35.52 -7.26
CA THR A 329 -15.19 34.89 -8.37
C THR A 329 -14.45 35.04 -9.71
N ASP A 330 -14.49 33.98 -10.52
CA ASP A 330 -13.86 33.88 -11.84
C ASP A 330 -12.33 33.96 -11.86
N SER A 331 -11.67 34.07 -10.70
CA SER A 331 -10.21 34.03 -10.61
C SER A 331 -9.71 32.60 -10.78
N VAL A 332 -8.69 32.42 -11.63
CA VAL A 332 -8.15 31.10 -11.96
C VAL A 332 -6.62 31.12 -12.00
N VAL A 333 -6.01 30.18 -11.29
CA VAL A 333 -4.61 29.78 -11.51
C VAL A 333 -4.58 28.35 -12.03
N ALA A 334 -4.09 28.14 -13.25
CA ALA A 334 -3.97 26.84 -13.90
C ALA A 334 -2.50 26.47 -14.12
N LEU A 335 -2.02 25.39 -13.51
CA LEU A 335 -0.61 24.97 -13.55
C LEU A 335 -0.46 23.57 -14.15
N THR A 336 0.25 23.47 -15.27
CA THR A 336 0.45 22.20 -16.00
C THR A 336 1.92 21.80 -16.07
N GLY A 337 2.29 20.64 -15.53
CA GLY A 337 3.67 20.15 -15.58
C GLY A 337 4.63 21.01 -14.75
N MET A 338 4.17 21.53 -13.61
CA MET A 338 4.87 22.50 -12.78
C MET A 338 5.39 21.87 -11.48
N THR A 339 6.26 22.59 -10.78
CA THR A 339 6.58 22.39 -9.36
C THR A 339 6.25 23.68 -8.60
N VAL A 340 5.62 23.56 -7.42
CA VAL A 340 5.33 24.68 -6.53
C VAL A 340 5.93 24.36 -5.16
N ASP A 341 7.03 25.00 -4.81
CA ASP A 341 7.72 24.80 -3.55
C ASP A 341 7.63 26.07 -2.69
N THR A 342 7.22 25.90 -1.44
CA THR A 342 7.05 27.02 -0.50
C THR A 342 7.73 26.74 0.83
N HIS A 343 8.40 27.76 1.35
CA HIS A 343 9.24 27.71 2.54
C HIS A 343 8.91 28.86 3.49
N GLY A 344 8.81 28.58 4.79
CA GLY A 344 8.63 29.59 5.83
C GLY A 344 7.47 29.28 6.79
N THR A 345 7.43 29.97 7.93
CA THR A 345 6.37 29.73 8.92
C THR A 345 5.02 30.22 8.42
N GLY A 346 4.01 29.37 8.47
CA GLY A 346 2.67 29.66 7.94
C GLY A 346 2.62 29.81 6.42
N ALA A 347 3.66 29.38 5.69
CA ALA A 347 3.67 29.41 4.23
C ALA A 347 2.65 28.42 3.65
N THR A 348 2.15 28.69 2.44
CA THR A 348 1.17 27.80 1.78
C THR A 348 1.45 27.67 0.29
N ALA A 349 1.56 26.44 -0.22
CA ALA A 349 1.82 26.25 -1.65
C ALA A 349 0.67 26.77 -2.53
N LEU A 350 -0.57 26.43 -2.16
CA LEU A 350 -1.77 26.77 -2.91
C LEU A 350 -2.80 27.46 -2.02
N HIS A 351 -3.34 28.60 -2.45
CA HIS A 351 -4.37 29.30 -1.69
C HIS A 351 -5.55 29.69 -2.58
N ALA A 352 -6.70 29.06 -2.39
CA ALA A 352 -7.93 29.36 -3.12
C ALA A 352 -8.98 29.94 -2.17
N SER A 353 -9.57 31.09 -2.50
CA SER A 353 -10.57 31.71 -1.64
C SER A 353 -11.68 32.48 -2.35
N ALA A 354 -12.83 32.63 -1.70
CA ALA A 354 -13.93 33.51 -2.12
C ALA A 354 -14.37 33.32 -3.60
N GLY A 355 -14.55 32.07 -4.03
CA GLY A 355 -14.91 31.69 -5.40
C GLY A 355 -13.71 31.48 -6.34
N GLY A 356 -12.48 31.69 -5.86
CA GLY A 356 -11.26 31.45 -6.62
C GLY A 356 -11.00 29.96 -6.85
N LYS A 357 -10.42 29.65 -8.01
CA LYS A 357 -10.10 28.28 -8.44
C LYS A 357 -8.60 28.09 -8.69
N ILE A 358 -8.08 26.95 -8.24
CA ILE A 358 -6.74 26.46 -8.62
C ILE A 358 -6.89 25.09 -9.30
N ASP A 359 -6.36 24.97 -10.51
CA ASP A 359 -6.35 23.74 -11.31
C ASP A 359 -4.92 23.28 -11.56
N LEU A 360 -4.57 22.08 -11.11
CA LEU A 360 -3.28 21.45 -11.31
C LEU A 360 -3.41 20.25 -12.25
N LEU A 361 -2.50 20.15 -13.22
CA LEU A 361 -2.37 18.99 -14.11
C LEU A 361 -0.90 18.54 -14.17
N ARG A 362 -0.59 17.33 -13.68
CA ARG A 362 0.78 16.80 -13.61
C ARG A 362 1.73 17.73 -12.85
N THR A 363 1.27 18.24 -11.71
CA THR A 363 1.97 19.29 -10.96
C THR A 363 2.13 18.86 -9.50
N ASP A 364 3.34 19.05 -8.96
CA ASP A 364 3.66 18.80 -7.56
C ASP A 364 3.65 20.11 -6.77
N ALA A 365 2.97 20.11 -5.62
CA ALA A 365 2.90 21.24 -4.70
C ALA A 365 3.35 20.83 -3.30
N ARG A 366 4.35 21.54 -2.78
CA ARG A 366 4.98 21.26 -1.50
C ARG A 366 5.10 22.50 -0.63
N ALA A 367 4.76 22.34 0.65
CA ALA A 367 5.00 23.35 1.67
C ALA A 367 5.91 22.81 2.77
N SER A 368 6.83 23.66 3.22
CA SER A 368 7.77 23.36 4.30
C SER A 368 7.86 24.54 5.25
N GLY A 369 7.89 24.25 6.54
CA GLY A 369 7.81 25.26 7.59
C GLY A 369 6.83 24.84 8.68
N ASP A 370 6.92 25.49 9.82
CA ASP A 370 5.94 25.32 10.90
C ASP A 370 4.61 25.97 10.49
N ASP A 371 3.49 25.36 10.86
CA ASP A 371 2.13 25.80 10.47
C ASP A 371 1.90 25.93 8.95
N ALA A 372 2.74 25.29 8.13
CA ALA A 372 2.73 25.45 6.68
C ALA A 372 1.85 24.37 6.01
N TYR A 373 0.60 24.71 5.71
CA TYR A 373 -0.28 23.83 4.92
C TYR A 373 0.17 23.76 3.46
N ALA A 374 -0.03 22.61 2.80
CA ALA A 374 0.21 22.53 1.36
C ALA A 374 -0.87 23.31 0.58
N ALA A 375 -2.12 23.25 1.03
CA ALA A 375 -3.21 24.06 0.49
C ALA A 375 -4.09 24.69 1.58
N GLY A 376 -4.52 25.93 1.33
CA GLY A 376 -5.61 26.60 2.05
C GLY A 376 -6.78 26.88 1.10
N VAL A 377 -7.97 26.37 1.40
CA VAL A 377 -9.15 26.48 0.52
C VAL A 377 -10.36 26.99 1.30
N TYR A 378 -10.74 28.26 1.08
CA TYR A 378 -11.79 28.94 1.86
C TYR A 378 -12.87 29.52 0.96
N ASP A 379 -14.03 28.86 0.86
CA ASP A 379 -15.08 29.15 -0.12
C ASP A 379 -14.56 29.11 -1.57
N GLY A 380 -13.59 28.23 -1.83
CA GLY A 380 -12.89 28.09 -3.10
C GLY A 380 -12.88 26.66 -3.65
N ALA A 381 -12.17 26.47 -4.76
CA ALA A 381 -12.02 25.17 -5.40
C ALA A 381 -10.57 24.82 -5.73
N LEU A 382 -10.18 23.58 -5.44
CA LEU A 382 -8.90 22.99 -5.78
C LEU A 382 -9.11 21.70 -6.56
N THR A 383 -8.56 21.61 -7.77
CA THR A 383 -8.50 20.37 -8.54
C THR A 383 -7.05 19.98 -8.79
N ILE A 384 -6.71 18.72 -8.49
CA ILE A 384 -5.41 18.14 -8.82
C ILE A 384 -5.64 16.88 -9.67
N ASP A 385 -5.08 16.91 -10.88
CA ASP A 385 -5.15 15.85 -11.86
C ASP A 385 -3.73 15.37 -12.18
N ASP A 386 -3.32 14.26 -11.56
CA ASP A 386 -1.94 13.74 -11.55
C ASP A 386 -0.94 14.72 -10.88
N GLY A 387 -0.12 14.21 -9.96
CA GLY A 387 0.81 14.99 -9.14
C GLY A 387 0.65 14.75 -7.63
N SER A 388 1.15 15.70 -6.83
CA SER A 388 1.16 15.56 -5.37
C SER A 388 0.89 16.87 -4.63
N LEU A 389 0.33 16.74 -3.41
CA LEU A 389 0.08 17.83 -2.48
C LEU A 389 0.62 17.44 -1.10
N VAL A 390 1.77 18.02 -0.71
CA VAL A 390 2.49 17.57 0.49
C VAL A 390 2.86 18.73 1.39
N SER A 391 2.47 18.65 2.67
CA SER A 391 3.09 19.46 3.72
C SER A 391 4.13 18.63 4.46
N GLU A 392 5.35 19.14 4.60
CA GLU A 392 6.43 18.42 5.26
C GLU A 392 6.26 18.24 6.76
N ARG A 393 5.67 19.24 7.42
CA ARG A 393 5.70 19.38 8.89
C ARG A 393 4.34 19.68 9.51
N HIS A 394 3.32 19.92 8.68
CA HIS A 394 1.99 20.30 9.13
C HIS A 394 0.90 19.54 8.36
N GLY A 395 -0.37 19.96 8.50
CA GLY A 395 -1.48 19.35 7.78
C GLY A 395 -1.40 19.59 6.27
N ALA A 396 -1.93 18.67 5.46
CA ALA A 396 -1.90 18.86 4.01
C ALA A 396 -2.82 20.01 3.56
N ILE A 397 -4.05 20.04 4.07
CA ILE A 397 -5.08 20.97 3.63
C ILE A 397 -5.75 21.64 4.84
N ASP A 398 -5.92 22.96 4.77
CA ASP A 398 -6.79 23.73 5.65
C ASP A 398 -8.00 24.25 4.86
N ALA A 399 -9.23 24.06 5.35
CA ALA A 399 -10.41 24.34 4.53
C ALA A 399 -11.67 24.82 5.26
N SER A 400 -12.46 25.65 4.57
CA SER A 400 -13.84 26.02 4.92
C SER A 400 -14.67 26.17 3.64
N GLY A 401 -15.91 25.66 3.58
CA GLY A 401 -16.78 25.84 2.40
C GLY A 401 -16.15 25.43 1.06
N ALA A 402 -15.31 24.39 1.08
CA ALA A 402 -14.39 24.08 -0.02
C ALA A 402 -14.86 22.93 -0.92
N THR A 403 -14.44 22.95 -2.19
CA THR A 403 -14.50 21.78 -3.08
C THR A 403 -13.09 21.36 -3.49
N ILE A 404 -12.68 20.16 -3.09
CA ILE A 404 -11.34 19.61 -3.33
C ILE A 404 -11.48 18.29 -4.10
N MET A 405 -10.87 18.21 -5.29
CA MET A 405 -10.90 17.02 -6.13
C MET A 405 -9.48 16.57 -6.47
N LEU A 406 -9.12 15.37 -6.03
CA LEU A 406 -7.86 14.70 -6.32
C LEU A 406 -8.16 13.52 -7.25
N ARG A 407 -7.54 13.48 -8.43
CA ARG A 407 -7.80 12.42 -9.42
C ARG A 407 -6.54 11.91 -10.11
N ASN A 408 -6.67 10.77 -10.79
CA ASN A 408 -5.65 10.18 -11.67
C ASN A 408 -4.31 9.94 -10.96
N GLY A 409 -4.33 9.17 -9.87
CA GLY A 409 -3.10 8.80 -9.15
C GLY A 409 -2.55 9.88 -8.21
N THR A 410 -3.30 10.97 -7.98
CA THR A 410 -2.85 12.07 -7.11
C THR A 410 -2.57 11.57 -5.69
N HIS A 411 -1.48 12.07 -5.08
CA HIS A 411 -1.13 11.80 -3.69
C HIS A 411 -1.24 13.05 -2.81
N ALA A 412 -1.89 12.94 -1.64
CA ALA A 412 -1.95 14.02 -0.66
C ALA A 412 -1.53 13.55 0.75
N SER A 413 -0.67 14.30 1.42
CA SER A 413 -0.23 13.96 2.79
C SER A 413 0.23 15.15 3.61
N GLY A 414 0.02 15.09 4.92
CA GLY A 414 0.51 16.05 5.90
C GLY A 414 1.53 15.42 6.85
N GLY A 415 2.67 16.06 7.05
CA GLY A 415 3.77 15.56 7.88
C GLY A 415 3.45 15.45 9.37
N ASN A 416 2.41 16.15 9.85
CA ASN A 416 1.92 16.02 11.24
C ASN A 416 0.86 14.91 11.40
N GLY A 417 0.53 14.18 10.34
CA GLY A 417 -0.51 13.14 10.34
C GLY A 417 -1.91 13.66 10.06
N THR A 418 -2.13 14.95 9.80
CA THR A 418 -3.42 15.51 9.38
C THR A 418 -3.50 15.68 7.87
N LEU A 419 -4.48 15.06 7.23
CA LEU A 419 -4.78 15.28 5.82
C LEU A 419 -5.56 16.58 5.63
N LEU A 420 -6.64 16.74 6.37
CA LEU A 420 -7.59 17.83 6.18
C LEU A 420 -8.03 18.38 7.53
N SER A 421 -7.79 19.67 7.74
CA SER A 421 -8.29 20.44 8.86
C SER A 421 -9.47 21.32 8.40
N VAL A 422 -10.60 21.25 9.11
CA VAL A 422 -11.86 21.86 8.66
C VAL A 422 -12.36 22.92 9.64
N HIS A 423 -12.55 24.14 9.17
CA HIS A 423 -13.21 25.22 9.92
C HIS A 423 -14.72 25.10 9.78
N ALA A 424 -15.32 24.30 10.66
CA ALA A 424 -16.74 23.95 10.59
C ALA A 424 -17.69 25.01 11.17
N GLN A 425 -17.17 26.08 11.77
CA GLN A 425 -17.97 27.15 12.41
C GLN A 425 -18.86 27.89 11.43
N THR A 426 -18.49 27.93 10.14
CA THR A 426 -19.28 28.55 9.08
C THR A 426 -20.52 27.73 8.70
N GLY A 427 -20.54 26.43 9.04
CA GLY A 427 -21.55 25.47 8.59
C GLY A 427 -21.50 25.13 7.09
N ALA A 428 -20.60 25.75 6.33
CA ALA A 428 -20.47 25.53 4.88
C ALA A 428 -19.72 24.21 4.60
N PRO A 429 -20.32 23.25 3.88
CA PRO A 429 -19.75 21.92 3.73
C PRO A 429 -18.42 21.95 2.98
N VAL A 430 -17.48 21.13 3.44
CA VAL A 430 -16.25 20.81 2.71
C VAL A 430 -16.45 19.49 1.97
N ARG A 431 -16.15 19.44 0.67
CA ARG A 431 -16.22 18.23 -0.14
C ARG A 431 -14.83 17.80 -0.57
N LEU A 432 -14.42 16.61 -0.17
CA LEU A 432 -13.19 15.96 -0.61
C LEU A 432 -13.53 14.76 -1.50
N THR A 433 -13.05 14.78 -2.73
CA THR A 433 -13.21 13.67 -3.69
C THR A 433 -11.86 13.10 -4.09
N LEU A 434 -11.68 11.79 -3.92
CA LEU A 434 -10.55 10.99 -4.36
C LEU A 434 -11.05 10.06 -5.48
N ASP A 435 -10.59 10.28 -6.71
CA ASP A 435 -11.05 9.51 -7.89
C ASP A 435 -9.88 8.91 -8.67
N THR A 436 -10.15 7.81 -9.37
CA THR A 436 -9.22 7.18 -10.32
C THR A 436 -7.83 6.93 -9.71
N GLY A 437 -7.78 6.06 -8.70
CA GLY A 437 -6.54 5.62 -8.07
C GLY A 437 -5.82 6.67 -7.24
N SER A 438 -6.52 7.67 -6.70
CA SER A 438 -5.90 8.70 -5.85
C SER A 438 -5.71 8.19 -4.41
N HIS A 439 -4.68 8.70 -3.74
CA HIS A 439 -4.26 8.24 -2.41
C HIS A 439 -4.11 9.43 -1.46
N ALA A 440 -4.69 9.33 -0.27
CA ALA A 440 -4.55 10.36 0.76
C ALA A 440 -4.18 9.75 2.12
N ASP A 441 -3.20 10.36 2.78
CA ASP A 441 -2.69 9.92 4.07
C ASP A 441 -2.86 11.02 5.13
N GLY A 442 -3.49 10.65 6.24
CA GLY A 442 -3.68 11.49 7.41
C GLY A 442 -5.14 11.62 7.84
N ASP A 443 -5.32 12.15 9.03
CA ASP A 443 -6.61 12.30 9.68
C ASP A 443 -7.42 13.46 9.08
N ILE A 444 -8.73 13.33 9.09
CA ILE A 444 -9.67 14.41 8.75
C ILE A 444 -10.27 14.90 10.06
N VAL A 445 -9.96 16.14 10.43
CA VAL A 445 -10.31 16.72 11.73
C VAL A 445 -11.05 18.03 11.56
N ASN A 446 -11.89 18.33 12.52
CA ASN A 446 -12.51 19.64 12.66
C ASN A 446 -11.66 20.53 13.57
N HIS A 447 -11.55 21.81 13.22
CA HIS A 447 -11.07 22.81 14.16
C HIS A 447 -12.11 23.01 15.27
N PRO A 448 -11.70 23.00 16.55
CA PRO A 448 -12.61 23.35 17.65
C PRO A 448 -13.12 24.78 17.48
N ALA A 449 -14.30 25.07 18.03
CA ALA A 449 -14.78 26.44 18.12
C ALA A 449 -13.87 27.28 19.04
N ASP A 450 -13.92 28.62 18.91
CA ASP A 450 -13.08 29.53 19.70
C ASP A 450 -13.27 29.37 21.23
N ASP A 451 -14.43 28.86 21.65
CA ASP A 451 -14.79 28.56 23.04
C ASP A 451 -14.38 27.13 23.48
N GLY A 452 -13.73 26.37 22.60
CA GLY A 452 -13.28 25.00 22.83
C GLY A 452 -14.36 23.94 22.65
N HIS A 453 -15.58 24.30 22.24
CA HIS A 453 -16.62 23.30 21.99
C HIS A 453 -16.36 22.51 20.69
N PRO A 454 -16.74 21.23 20.65
CA PRO A 454 -16.69 20.43 19.42
C PRO A 454 -17.59 21.04 18.35
N THR A 455 -17.09 21.14 17.13
CA THR A 455 -17.91 21.55 15.98
C THR A 455 -18.54 20.33 15.31
N HIS A 456 -19.72 20.53 14.72
CA HIS A 456 -20.43 19.46 14.03
C HIS A 456 -19.67 18.98 12.79
N ALA A 457 -19.79 17.68 12.48
CA ALA A 457 -19.29 17.10 11.25
C ALA A 457 -20.04 17.70 10.04
N ILE A 458 -19.30 18.28 9.09
CA ILE A 458 -19.86 18.89 7.87
C ILE A 458 -19.19 18.40 6.58
N THR A 459 -18.17 17.56 6.71
CA THR A 459 -17.31 17.15 5.59
C THR A 459 -17.90 15.96 4.84
N ASP A 460 -18.02 16.06 3.53
CA ASP A 460 -18.38 14.94 2.65
C ASP A 460 -17.12 14.38 1.99
N VAL A 461 -16.94 13.07 2.10
CA VAL A 461 -15.78 12.35 1.55
C VAL A 461 -16.25 11.30 0.55
N VAL A 462 -15.72 11.36 -0.67
CA VAL A 462 -16.02 10.41 -1.75
C VAL A 462 -14.72 9.75 -2.21
N LEU A 463 -14.66 8.42 -2.17
CA LEU A 463 -13.60 7.62 -2.77
C LEU A 463 -14.19 6.79 -3.91
N SER A 464 -13.62 6.92 -5.11
CA SER A 464 -14.10 6.21 -6.29
C SER A 464 -12.96 5.64 -7.14
N LYS A 465 -13.27 4.58 -7.88
CA LYS A 465 -12.36 3.95 -8.87
C LYS A 465 -10.96 3.64 -8.31
N ALA A 466 -10.90 2.72 -7.35
CA ALA A 466 -9.67 2.24 -6.73
C ALA A 466 -8.88 3.31 -5.95
N SER A 467 -9.56 4.33 -5.43
CA SER A 467 -8.94 5.35 -4.59
C SER A 467 -8.86 4.92 -3.13
N SER A 468 -7.93 5.51 -2.37
CA SER A 468 -7.71 5.15 -0.97
C SER A 468 -7.46 6.34 -0.05
N TRP A 469 -7.91 6.18 1.19
CA TRP A 469 -7.64 7.08 2.30
C TRP A 469 -7.17 6.28 3.52
N THR A 470 -6.09 6.70 4.16
CA THR A 470 -5.58 6.12 5.40
C THR A 470 -5.58 7.19 6.48
N GLY A 471 -6.40 7.01 7.52
CA GLY A 471 -6.54 8.00 8.59
C GLY A 471 -7.74 7.75 9.49
N ALA A 472 -7.86 8.54 10.54
CA ALA A 472 -8.99 8.58 11.45
C ALA A 472 -9.81 9.86 11.25
N THR A 473 -11.04 9.88 11.77
CA THR A 473 -11.88 11.09 11.72
C THR A 473 -12.98 11.09 12.77
N ASP A 474 -13.38 12.28 13.19
CA ASP A 474 -14.65 12.60 13.86
C ASP A 474 -15.43 13.72 13.11
N ALA A 475 -14.96 14.11 11.93
CA ALA A 475 -15.39 15.31 11.20
C ALA A 475 -16.21 14.99 9.94
N VAL A 476 -16.23 13.73 9.49
CA VAL A 476 -16.91 13.32 8.24
C VAL A 476 -18.40 13.10 8.48
N ARG A 477 -19.23 13.90 7.80
CA ARG A 477 -20.69 13.80 7.83
C ARG A 477 -21.22 12.71 6.91
N ALA A 478 -20.64 12.55 5.73
CA ALA A 478 -21.03 11.51 4.80
C ALA A 478 -19.81 10.93 4.11
N LEU A 479 -19.72 9.60 4.09
CA LEU A 479 -18.64 8.84 3.48
C LEU A 479 -19.21 7.93 2.40
N SER A 480 -18.74 8.06 1.17
CA SER A 480 -19.09 7.17 0.05
C SER A 480 -17.83 6.52 -0.51
N LEU A 481 -17.84 5.20 -0.63
CA LEU A 481 -16.81 4.42 -1.31
C LEU A 481 -17.44 3.64 -2.46
N ASP A 482 -16.87 3.77 -3.66
CA ASP A 482 -17.26 3.01 -4.84
C ASP A 482 -16.08 2.33 -5.54
N THR A 483 -16.38 1.28 -6.32
CA THR A 483 -15.49 0.71 -7.34
C THR A 483 -14.09 0.38 -6.81
N ASN A 484 -14.00 -0.61 -5.92
CA ASN A 484 -12.76 -1.13 -5.34
C ASN A 484 -11.95 -0.08 -4.54
N SER A 485 -12.62 0.92 -3.97
CA SER A 485 -11.98 1.93 -3.12
C SER A 485 -11.80 1.43 -1.69
N ARG A 486 -10.90 2.08 -0.93
CA ARG A 486 -10.55 1.64 0.42
C ARG A 486 -10.35 2.78 1.41
N TRP A 487 -10.99 2.68 2.57
CA TRP A 487 -10.60 3.44 3.76
C TRP A 487 -9.89 2.53 4.77
N THR A 488 -8.70 2.93 5.19
CA THR A 488 -7.95 2.29 6.28
C THR A 488 -8.06 3.12 7.57
N VAL A 489 -8.78 2.59 8.57
CA VAL A 489 -9.08 3.23 9.85
C VAL A 489 -7.92 3.06 10.82
N THR A 490 -7.23 4.14 11.18
CA THR A 490 -5.99 4.11 11.99
C THR A 490 -6.22 4.27 13.49
N ALA A 491 -7.34 4.87 13.90
CA ALA A 491 -7.75 5.08 15.28
C ALA A 491 -9.29 5.07 15.40
N ASN A 492 -9.82 5.21 16.62
CA ASN A 492 -11.27 5.36 16.81
C ASN A 492 -11.81 6.47 15.93
N SER A 493 -12.91 6.21 15.22
CA SER A 493 -13.47 7.14 14.25
C SER A 493 -14.98 7.21 14.38
N SER A 494 -15.55 8.36 14.02
CA SER A 494 -16.97 8.62 13.93
C SER A 494 -17.30 9.25 12.58
N VAL A 495 -18.32 8.74 11.92
CA VAL A 495 -18.84 9.27 10.66
C VAL A 495 -20.37 9.38 10.74
N GLY A 496 -20.96 10.30 9.98
CA GLY A 496 -22.42 10.43 9.91
C GLY A 496 -23.05 9.25 9.17
N SER A 497 -23.11 9.30 7.83
CA SER A 497 -23.61 8.20 6.99
C SER A 497 -22.50 7.52 6.18
N VAL A 498 -22.71 6.24 5.85
CA VAL A 498 -21.78 5.43 5.05
C VAL A 498 -22.51 4.79 3.88
N ALA A 499 -22.00 4.99 2.67
CA ALA A 499 -22.35 4.22 1.48
C ALA A 499 -21.13 3.40 1.03
N LEU A 500 -21.17 2.08 1.20
CA LEU A 500 -20.07 1.17 0.92
C LEU A 500 -20.39 0.25 -0.26
N ASN A 501 -20.04 0.68 -1.47
CA ASN A 501 -20.37 -0.04 -2.70
C ASN A 501 -19.12 -0.65 -3.33
N ASP A 502 -19.09 -1.98 -3.47
CA ASP A 502 -18.01 -2.70 -4.15
C ASP A 502 -16.61 -2.31 -3.61
N SER A 503 -16.51 -2.02 -2.32
CA SER A 503 -15.39 -1.32 -1.68
C SER A 503 -15.14 -1.81 -0.25
N THR A 504 -14.03 -1.39 0.37
CA THR A 504 -13.60 -1.91 1.68
C THR A 504 -13.37 -0.81 2.71
N ILE A 505 -13.93 -0.99 3.91
CA ILE A 505 -13.47 -0.33 5.14
C ILE A 505 -12.65 -1.35 5.92
N ALA A 506 -11.45 -0.97 6.35
CA ALA A 506 -10.57 -1.87 7.08
C ALA A 506 -9.86 -1.16 8.23
N PHE A 507 -9.83 -1.77 9.40
CA PHE A 507 -8.99 -1.28 10.48
C PHE A 507 -7.51 -1.58 10.17
N ALA A 508 -6.64 -0.64 10.53
CA ALA A 508 -5.21 -0.78 10.34
C ALA A 508 -4.64 -1.96 11.15
N ASP A 509 -3.74 -2.71 10.54
CA ASP A 509 -3.07 -3.85 11.17
C ASP A 509 -2.46 -3.44 12.53
N PRO A 510 -2.58 -4.28 13.57
CA PRO A 510 -1.88 -4.07 14.84
C PRO A 510 -0.37 -3.93 14.63
N ALA A 511 0.28 -3.10 15.44
CA ALA A 511 1.72 -2.97 15.40
C ALA A 511 2.39 -4.33 15.68
N ALA A 512 3.42 -4.66 14.90
CA ALA A 512 4.09 -5.96 15.01
C ALA A 512 4.62 -6.19 16.44
N GLY A 513 4.23 -7.31 17.05
CA GLY A 513 4.66 -7.70 18.40
C GLY A 513 3.95 -6.99 19.55
N ALA A 514 2.98 -6.10 19.28
CA ALA A 514 2.12 -5.50 20.29
C ALA A 514 0.77 -6.25 20.40
N PRO A 515 0.16 -6.34 21.60
CA PRO A 515 -1.23 -6.77 21.72
C PRO A 515 -2.13 -5.89 20.85
N ALA A 516 -3.07 -6.49 20.12
CA ALA A 516 -4.02 -5.72 19.35
C ALA A 516 -4.84 -4.84 20.29
N THR A 517 -4.84 -3.53 20.02
CA THR A 517 -5.70 -2.56 20.69
C THR A 517 -6.93 -2.37 19.82
N PRO A 518 -8.11 -2.85 20.25
CA PRO A 518 -9.32 -2.70 19.49
C PRO A 518 -9.67 -1.25 19.19
N ARG A 519 -10.18 -1.01 18.00
CA ARG A 519 -10.68 0.29 17.54
C ARG A 519 -12.17 0.21 17.27
N THR A 520 -12.84 1.35 17.32
CA THR A 520 -14.26 1.46 17.03
C THR A 520 -14.52 2.46 15.92
N LEU A 521 -15.37 2.07 14.96
CA LEU A 521 -15.98 2.97 13.99
C LEU A 521 -17.44 3.18 14.39
N VAL A 522 -17.80 4.41 14.74
CA VAL A 522 -19.18 4.81 15.03
C VAL A 522 -19.80 5.42 13.77
N VAL A 523 -20.99 4.95 13.39
CA VAL A 523 -21.80 5.52 12.31
C VAL A 523 -23.07 6.08 12.95
N THR A 524 -23.20 7.41 12.98
CA THR A 524 -24.32 8.09 13.68
C THR A 524 -25.57 8.28 12.83
N GLY A 525 -25.54 7.82 11.57
CA GLY A 525 -26.63 7.80 10.61
C GLY A 525 -26.70 6.44 9.92
N ASP A 526 -27.18 6.41 8.68
CA ASP A 526 -27.38 5.14 7.98
C ASP A 526 -26.07 4.55 7.44
N TYR A 527 -25.96 3.23 7.55
CA TYR A 527 -24.92 2.42 6.94
C TYR A 527 -25.57 1.57 5.83
N ALA A 528 -25.25 1.87 4.58
CA ALA A 528 -25.76 1.13 3.43
C ALA A 528 -24.60 0.53 2.65
N ALA A 529 -24.63 -0.79 2.43
CA ALA A 529 -23.59 -1.48 1.67
C ALA A 529 -24.18 -2.22 0.47
N ARG A 530 -23.42 -2.26 -0.62
CA ARG A 530 -23.67 -3.17 -1.74
C ARG A 530 -22.37 -3.88 -2.08
N ASN A 531 -22.27 -5.17 -1.81
CA ASN A 531 -21.03 -5.94 -1.97
C ASN A 531 -19.83 -5.24 -1.26
N GLY A 532 -20.09 -4.68 -0.07
CA GLY A 532 -19.09 -3.99 0.73
C GLY A 532 -18.28 -4.97 1.59
N LYS A 533 -17.08 -4.59 2.02
CA LYS A 533 -16.28 -5.37 2.97
C LYS A 533 -15.90 -4.56 4.20
N LEU A 534 -16.00 -5.19 5.38
CA LEU A 534 -15.54 -4.66 6.66
C LEU A 534 -14.46 -5.59 7.21
N VAL A 535 -13.22 -5.10 7.32
CA VAL A 535 -12.09 -5.89 7.83
C VAL A 535 -11.78 -5.51 9.28
N LEU A 536 -11.80 -6.49 10.17
CA LEU A 536 -11.68 -6.33 11.62
C LEU A 536 -10.57 -7.22 12.18
N HIS A 537 -9.85 -6.74 13.19
CA HIS A 537 -8.93 -7.55 13.97
C HIS A 537 -9.59 -8.04 15.25
N THR A 538 -9.64 -9.37 15.42
CA THR A 538 -10.34 -10.01 16.54
C THR A 538 -9.46 -11.07 17.19
N THR A 539 -9.39 -11.03 18.52
CA THR A 539 -8.91 -12.15 19.33
C THR A 539 -10.04 -13.18 19.41
N LEU A 540 -9.79 -14.45 19.11
CA LEU A 540 -10.84 -15.48 19.14
C LEU A 540 -10.77 -16.29 20.44
N GLN A 541 -11.58 -15.90 21.43
CA GLN A 541 -11.75 -16.56 22.74
C GLN A 541 -13.24 -16.57 23.13
N ASP A 542 -13.58 -16.11 24.34
CA ASP A 542 -14.94 -16.00 24.88
C ASP A 542 -15.55 -14.63 24.57
N ASP A 543 -16.71 -14.33 25.14
CA ASP A 543 -17.47 -13.09 24.94
C ASP A 543 -16.69 -11.80 25.23
N ALA A 544 -15.65 -11.86 26.08
CA ALA A 544 -14.82 -10.72 26.47
C ALA A 544 -13.66 -10.44 25.49
N SER A 545 -13.61 -11.16 24.37
CA SER A 545 -12.57 -11.06 23.36
C SER A 545 -12.36 -9.61 22.85
N PRO A 546 -11.12 -9.10 22.87
CA PRO A 546 -10.78 -7.84 22.22
C PRO A 546 -11.03 -7.92 20.71
N THR A 547 -11.83 -6.98 20.19
CA THR A 547 -12.19 -6.93 18.77
C THR A 547 -12.42 -5.51 18.29
N ASP A 548 -11.90 -5.18 17.10
CA ASP A 548 -12.39 -4.01 16.36
C ASP A 548 -13.92 -4.11 16.19
N ARG A 549 -14.60 -2.96 16.18
CA ARG A 549 -16.07 -2.92 16.19
C ARG A 549 -16.64 -1.83 15.28
N LEU A 550 -17.74 -2.17 14.59
CA LEU A 550 -18.64 -1.21 13.98
C LEU A 550 -19.81 -0.93 14.94
N VAL A 551 -20.10 0.34 15.19
CA VAL A 551 -21.23 0.77 16.03
C VAL A 551 -22.20 1.55 15.15
N ILE A 552 -23.46 1.13 15.11
CA ILE A 552 -24.56 1.86 14.46
C ILE A 552 -25.33 2.62 15.54
N ASP A 553 -25.17 3.94 15.55
CA ASP A 553 -25.67 4.80 16.61
C ASP A 553 -26.86 5.64 16.13
N GLY A 554 -28.08 5.19 16.43
CA GLY A 554 -29.34 5.86 16.06
C GLY A 554 -29.79 5.69 14.59
N GLY A 555 -28.94 5.16 13.70
CA GLY A 555 -29.28 4.93 12.29
C GLY A 555 -29.68 3.48 11.95
N HIS A 556 -29.77 3.18 10.65
CA HIS A 556 -30.11 1.85 10.15
C HIS A 556 -28.99 1.26 9.28
N ALA A 557 -28.58 0.02 9.55
CA ALA A 557 -27.65 -0.73 8.72
C ALA A 557 -28.38 -1.68 7.76
N SER A 558 -28.16 -1.53 6.46
CA SER A 558 -28.85 -2.26 5.38
C SER A 558 -27.90 -2.74 4.28
N GLY A 559 -28.41 -3.60 3.40
CA GLY A 559 -27.69 -4.10 2.23
C GLY A 559 -26.90 -5.38 2.51
N ASP A 560 -25.68 -5.50 1.94
CA ASP A 560 -24.80 -6.65 2.10
C ASP A 560 -23.33 -6.25 2.34
N THR A 561 -22.81 -6.62 3.51
CA THR A 561 -21.40 -6.45 3.90
C THR A 561 -20.76 -7.79 4.23
N GLY A 562 -19.67 -8.10 3.55
CA GLY A 562 -18.75 -9.18 3.92
C GLY A 562 -17.87 -8.78 5.09
N VAL A 563 -18.08 -9.38 6.26
CA VAL A 563 -17.25 -9.21 7.45
C VAL A 563 -16.02 -10.13 7.33
N VAL A 564 -14.83 -9.53 7.24
CA VAL A 564 -13.55 -10.23 7.18
C VAL A 564 -12.89 -10.14 8.54
N ILE A 565 -12.73 -11.29 9.20
CA ILE A 565 -12.05 -11.37 10.50
C ILE A 565 -10.58 -11.74 10.28
N LYS A 566 -9.68 -10.86 10.73
CA LYS A 566 -8.25 -11.10 10.84
C LYS A 566 -7.89 -11.49 12.26
N ARG A 567 -7.27 -12.65 12.44
CA ARG A 567 -7.03 -13.21 13.76
C ARG A 567 -5.88 -12.47 14.43
N ALA A 568 -6.20 -11.70 15.46
CA ALA A 568 -5.24 -10.95 16.26
C ALA A 568 -4.67 -11.75 17.45
N GLY A 569 -5.17 -12.97 17.68
CA GLY A 569 -4.75 -13.85 18.77
C GLY A 569 -5.89 -14.76 19.23
N GLY A 570 -5.75 -15.26 20.46
CA GLY A 570 -6.71 -16.15 21.10
C GLY A 570 -6.46 -17.61 20.76
N ASP A 571 -6.93 -18.51 21.62
CA ASP A 571 -6.74 -19.94 21.59
C ASP A 571 -8.03 -20.68 21.21
N GLY A 572 -9.14 -19.97 20.99
CA GLY A 572 -10.45 -20.57 20.83
C GLY A 572 -11.07 -21.03 22.16
N ALA A 573 -12.30 -20.60 22.42
CA ALA A 573 -13.08 -20.90 23.61
C ALA A 573 -14.59 -20.85 23.30
N PRO A 574 -15.45 -21.50 24.11
CA PRO A 574 -16.89 -21.36 23.96
C PRO A 574 -17.35 -19.93 24.31
N THR A 575 -18.34 -19.43 23.58
CA THR A 575 -19.03 -18.16 23.87
C THR A 575 -20.37 -18.42 24.53
N THR A 576 -20.81 -17.54 25.44
CA THR A 576 -22.16 -17.61 26.03
C THR A 576 -23.15 -16.83 25.20
N VAL A 577 -22.87 -15.55 24.94
CA VAL A 577 -23.65 -14.65 24.06
C VAL A 577 -22.98 -14.51 22.69
N GLY A 578 -21.64 -14.41 22.65
CA GLY A 578 -20.83 -14.16 21.46
C GLY A 578 -19.93 -12.92 21.58
N ILE A 579 -18.92 -12.85 20.71
CA ILE A 579 -17.99 -11.70 20.60
C ILE A 579 -18.66 -10.59 19.78
N PRO A 580 -18.91 -9.37 20.32
CA PRO A 580 -19.68 -8.33 19.65
C PRO A 580 -18.88 -7.63 18.54
N ILE A 581 -19.28 -7.88 17.29
CA ILE A 581 -18.64 -7.36 16.07
C ILE A 581 -19.34 -6.12 15.53
N VAL A 582 -20.67 -6.13 15.52
CA VAL A 582 -21.50 -4.96 15.22
C VAL A 582 -22.43 -4.72 16.40
N GLU A 583 -22.45 -3.50 16.89
CA GLU A 583 -23.28 -3.08 18.03
C GLU A 583 -24.23 -1.97 17.59
N THR A 584 -25.47 -2.00 18.07
CA THR A 584 -26.40 -0.88 17.95
C THR A 584 -26.55 -0.11 19.24
N ARG A 585 -26.64 1.22 19.09
CA ARG A 585 -26.82 2.19 20.18
C ARG A 585 -27.92 3.19 19.83
N ASN A 586 -28.48 3.82 20.87
CA ASN A 586 -29.46 4.91 20.77
C ASN A 586 -30.60 4.69 19.75
N GLY A 587 -31.13 3.45 19.68
CA GLY A 587 -32.22 3.09 18.77
C GLY A 587 -31.78 2.64 17.37
N GLY A 588 -30.48 2.45 17.14
CA GLY A 588 -29.96 1.90 15.90
C GLY A 588 -30.47 0.48 15.61
N THR A 589 -30.62 0.15 14.33
CA THR A 589 -31.17 -1.14 13.86
C THR A 589 -30.35 -1.74 12.72
N THR A 590 -30.46 -3.05 12.50
CA THR A 590 -29.77 -3.74 11.40
C THR A 590 -30.70 -4.69 10.65
N ASP A 591 -30.63 -4.72 9.32
CA ASP A 591 -31.28 -5.76 8.53
C ASP A 591 -30.63 -7.13 8.75
N ALA A 592 -31.40 -8.21 8.62
CA ALA A 592 -30.88 -9.58 8.72
C ALA A 592 -29.89 -9.94 7.61
N SER A 593 -29.85 -9.21 6.49
CA SER A 593 -28.89 -9.40 5.40
C SER A 593 -27.67 -8.48 5.49
N ALA A 594 -27.67 -7.50 6.40
CA ALA A 594 -26.70 -6.42 6.42
C ALA A 594 -25.25 -6.91 6.51
N PHE A 595 -25.02 -8.02 7.23
CA PHE A 595 -23.70 -8.58 7.46
C PHE A 595 -23.68 -10.09 7.24
N ALA A 596 -22.63 -10.58 6.59
CA ALA A 596 -22.33 -11.99 6.44
C ALA A 596 -20.83 -12.22 6.61
N LEU A 597 -20.43 -13.40 7.10
CA LEU A 597 -19.02 -13.73 7.24
C LEU A 597 -18.39 -13.99 5.86
N ASP A 598 -17.28 -13.31 5.56
CA ASP A 598 -16.59 -13.39 4.27
C ASP A 598 -15.49 -14.46 4.27
N ALA A 599 -15.32 -15.15 3.14
CA ALA A 599 -14.35 -16.24 2.96
C ALA A 599 -12.88 -15.80 3.01
N ALA A 600 -12.59 -14.49 2.94
CA ALA A 600 -11.25 -13.92 3.13
C ALA A 600 -10.82 -13.85 4.61
N SER A 601 -11.68 -14.24 5.54
CA SER A 601 -11.37 -14.34 6.97
C SER A 601 -10.33 -15.42 7.26
N ASP A 602 -9.51 -15.20 8.28
CA ASP A 602 -8.54 -16.20 8.71
C ASP A 602 -9.26 -17.39 9.38
N GLY A 603 -8.85 -18.62 9.05
CA GLY A 603 -9.48 -19.83 9.56
C GLY A 603 -10.84 -20.17 8.93
N TYR A 604 -11.27 -19.48 7.86
CA TYR A 604 -12.57 -19.72 7.23
C TYR A 604 -12.73 -21.16 6.69
N ARG A 605 -13.79 -21.85 7.13
CA ARG A 605 -14.17 -23.19 6.69
C ARG A 605 -15.09 -23.11 5.47
N GLN A 606 -14.57 -23.58 4.34
CA GLN A 606 -15.26 -23.54 3.06
C GLN A 606 -16.57 -24.34 3.11
N GLY A 607 -17.67 -23.69 2.72
CA GLY A 607 -19.01 -24.29 2.68
C GLY A 607 -19.74 -24.34 4.03
N PHE A 608 -19.12 -23.95 5.14
CA PHE A 608 -19.75 -23.94 6.46
C PHE A 608 -20.09 -22.53 6.98
N GLY A 609 -19.40 -21.50 6.50
CA GLY A 609 -19.58 -20.12 6.99
C GLY A 609 -19.10 -19.95 8.44
N THR A 610 -18.05 -20.68 8.83
CA THR A 610 -17.45 -20.63 10.17
C THR A 610 -15.96 -20.28 10.11
N LEU A 611 -15.40 -19.79 11.21
CA LEU A 611 -13.98 -19.55 11.43
C LEU A 611 -13.44 -20.55 12.45
N SER A 612 -12.40 -21.29 12.08
CA SER A 612 -11.74 -22.23 12.99
C SER A 612 -10.60 -21.55 13.75
N ALA A 613 -10.62 -21.66 15.08
CA ALA A 613 -9.56 -21.18 15.97
C ALA A 613 -9.41 -22.16 17.15
N GLY A 614 -8.22 -22.74 17.32
CA GLY A 614 -7.97 -23.72 18.38
C GLY A 614 -8.86 -24.96 18.34
N GLY A 615 -9.45 -25.23 17.17
CA GLY A 615 -10.43 -26.29 16.96
C GLY A 615 -11.79 -26.04 17.62
N TYR A 616 -12.10 -24.78 17.92
CA TYR A 616 -13.45 -24.26 17.98
C TYR A 616 -13.81 -23.65 16.62
N ASP A 617 -15.08 -23.70 16.27
CA ASP A 617 -15.60 -23.00 15.08
C ASP A 617 -16.52 -21.87 15.55
N TYR A 618 -16.38 -20.69 14.96
CA TYR A 618 -17.18 -19.49 15.23
C TYR A 618 -18.02 -19.14 14.00
N MET A 619 -19.29 -18.79 14.17
CA MET A 619 -20.15 -18.27 13.11
C MET A 619 -20.62 -16.86 13.44
N LEU A 620 -20.90 -16.06 12.42
CA LEU A 620 -21.52 -14.75 12.61
C LEU A 620 -23.04 -14.92 12.80
N ALA A 621 -23.59 -14.41 13.89
CA ALA A 621 -25.00 -14.52 14.23
C ALA A 621 -25.58 -13.17 14.70
N ARG A 622 -26.68 -12.75 14.08
CA ARG A 622 -27.49 -11.61 14.53
C ARG A 622 -28.25 -11.98 15.80
N GLY A 623 -28.21 -11.13 16.81
CA GLY A 623 -28.78 -11.41 18.13
C GLY A 623 -27.88 -12.26 19.04
N GLY A 624 -26.81 -12.87 18.51
CA GLY A 624 -25.98 -13.81 19.27
C GLY A 624 -26.83 -14.96 19.84
N ASN A 625 -26.44 -15.47 21.00
CA ASN A 625 -27.22 -16.46 21.75
C ASN A 625 -28.00 -15.78 22.89
N GLY A 626 -29.03 -15.01 22.54
CA GLY A 626 -29.87 -14.27 23.50
C GLY A 626 -29.36 -12.85 23.83
N GLY A 627 -28.49 -12.29 23.00
CA GLY A 627 -28.06 -10.89 23.06
C GLY A 627 -29.09 -9.90 22.46
N LYS A 628 -28.65 -8.67 22.16
CA LYS A 628 -29.53 -7.66 21.55
C LYS A 628 -29.86 -8.05 20.12
N ALA A 629 -31.15 -7.99 19.76
CA ALA A 629 -31.66 -8.48 18.48
C ALA A 629 -30.94 -7.89 17.26
N ASP A 630 -30.59 -6.60 17.28
CA ASP A 630 -29.95 -5.89 16.17
C ASP A 630 -28.42 -5.94 16.17
N ASP A 631 -27.79 -6.49 17.21
CA ASP A 631 -26.34 -6.65 17.27
C ASP A 631 -25.89 -7.92 16.51
N TRP A 632 -24.62 -7.95 16.09
CA TRP A 632 -24.02 -9.10 15.44
C TRP A 632 -22.80 -9.60 16.21
N TYR A 633 -22.77 -10.90 16.47
CA TYR A 633 -21.76 -11.54 17.29
C TYR A 633 -21.08 -12.70 16.56
N LEU A 634 -19.79 -12.93 16.82
CA LEU A 634 -19.19 -14.24 16.57
C LEU A 634 -19.55 -15.18 17.71
N VAL A 635 -20.33 -16.20 17.43
CA VAL A 635 -20.76 -17.23 18.39
C VAL A 635 -20.07 -18.54 18.08
N SER A 636 -19.76 -19.32 19.11
CA SER A 636 -19.35 -20.71 18.96
C SER A 636 -20.43 -21.48 18.19
N ALA A 637 -20.06 -22.05 17.04
CA ALA A 637 -20.93 -22.73 16.09
C ALA A 637 -21.33 -24.14 16.58
N ALA A 638 -22.00 -24.21 17.72
CA ALA A 638 -22.72 -25.39 18.14
C ALA A 638 -24.16 -25.35 17.64
N LYS A 639 -24.83 -26.51 17.58
CA LYS A 639 -26.27 -26.57 17.26
C LYS A 639 -27.04 -25.69 18.26
N PRO A 640 -27.84 -24.71 17.81
CA PRO A 640 -28.73 -23.96 18.69
C PRO A 640 -29.70 -24.91 19.41
N GLU A 641 -29.76 -24.87 20.74
CA GLU A 641 -30.77 -25.61 21.49
C GLU A 641 -32.13 -24.89 21.39
N PRO A 642 -33.25 -25.60 21.14
CA PRO A 642 -34.56 -24.98 21.17
C PRO A 642 -34.85 -24.40 22.57
N PRO A 643 -35.52 -23.24 22.67
CA PRO A 643 -35.95 -22.74 23.98
C PRO A 643 -36.83 -23.78 24.67
N GLN A 644 -36.52 -24.11 25.93
CA GLN A 644 -37.35 -25.03 26.71
C GLN A 644 -38.78 -24.47 26.83
N PRO A 645 -39.82 -25.28 26.59
CA PRO A 645 -41.19 -24.85 26.80
C PRO A 645 -41.41 -24.49 28.28
N PRO A 646 -42.18 -23.43 28.60
CA PRO A 646 -42.47 -23.06 29.97
C PRO A 646 -43.10 -24.25 30.71
N GLN A 647 -42.57 -24.58 31.89
CA GLN A 647 -43.12 -25.64 32.72
C GLN A 647 -44.60 -25.31 33.05
N PRO A 648 -45.51 -26.30 32.99
CA PRO A 648 -46.90 -26.09 33.36
C PRO A 648 -46.99 -25.66 34.84
N PRO A 649 -47.88 -24.72 35.19
CA PRO A 649 -47.98 -24.21 36.56
C PRO A 649 -48.30 -25.38 37.52
N GLN A 650 -47.45 -25.55 38.54
CA GLN A 650 -47.75 -26.46 39.65
C GLN A 650 -49.02 -25.99 40.38
N PRO A 651 -49.87 -26.93 40.88
CA PRO A 651 -51.05 -26.57 41.65
C PRO A 651 -50.68 -25.73 42.89
N PRO A 652 -51.50 -24.74 43.30
CA PRO A 652 -51.13 -23.81 44.35
C PRO A 652 -50.88 -24.54 45.68
N GLN A 653 -49.69 -24.39 46.27
CA GLN A 653 -49.46 -24.63 47.68
C GLN A 653 -49.98 -23.44 48.52
N PRO A 654 -50.46 -23.67 49.76
CA PRO A 654 -50.90 -22.59 50.64
C PRO A 654 -49.75 -21.60 50.93
N PRO A 655 -50.01 -20.29 51.07
CA PRO A 655 -48.95 -19.29 51.20
C PRO A 655 -48.23 -19.42 52.55
N ALA A 656 -46.91 -19.59 52.50
CA ALA A 656 -46.03 -19.24 53.61
C ALA A 656 -45.79 -17.71 53.57
N PRO A 657 -45.74 -17.00 54.71
CA PRO A 657 -45.55 -15.56 54.72
C PRO A 657 -44.08 -15.21 54.51
N GLY A 658 -43.83 -14.30 53.56
CA GLY A 658 -42.60 -13.51 53.47
C GLY A 658 -41.44 -14.22 52.79
N ASP A 659 -41.28 -14.00 51.49
CA ASP A 659 -40.10 -13.35 50.89
C ASP A 659 -40.32 -13.23 49.39
N SER A 660 -40.03 -12.05 48.84
CA SER A 660 -40.08 -11.81 47.39
C SER A 660 -38.71 -12.11 46.81
N GLU A 661 -38.56 -13.31 46.25
CA GLU A 661 -37.37 -13.67 45.49
C GLU A 661 -37.44 -13.00 44.09
N PRO A 662 -36.35 -12.40 43.58
CA PRO A 662 -36.29 -11.84 42.23
C PRO A 662 -36.46 -12.94 41.17
N PRO A 663 -36.99 -12.62 39.96
CA PRO A 663 -37.16 -13.60 38.90
C PRO A 663 -35.82 -14.19 38.47
N VAL A 664 -35.71 -15.51 38.55
CA VAL A 664 -34.58 -16.30 38.04
C VAL A 664 -34.69 -16.35 36.51
N PHE A 665 -33.80 -15.65 35.81
CA PHE A 665 -33.61 -15.85 34.38
C PHE A 665 -33.00 -17.24 34.13
N PRO A 666 -33.39 -17.96 33.06
CA PRO A 666 -32.78 -19.24 32.74
C PRO A 666 -31.28 -19.05 32.49
N GLU A 667 -30.46 -19.75 33.27
CA GLU A 667 -29.00 -19.74 33.18
C GLU A 667 -28.61 -20.40 31.84
N THR A 668 -28.12 -19.61 30.89
CA THR A 668 -27.66 -20.11 29.59
C THR A 668 -26.32 -20.82 29.78
N THR A 669 -26.32 -22.14 29.62
CA THR A 669 -25.09 -22.94 29.71
C THR A 669 -24.29 -22.82 28.40
N PRO A 670 -22.95 -22.69 28.45
CA PRO A 670 -22.14 -22.66 27.24
C PRO A 670 -22.34 -23.95 26.42
N PRO A 671 -22.45 -23.84 25.08
CA PRO A 671 -22.65 -25.01 24.25
C PRO A 671 -21.47 -25.98 24.35
N THR A 672 -21.76 -27.28 24.22
CA THR A 672 -20.71 -28.30 24.15
C THR A 672 -19.80 -28.06 22.94
N ARG A 673 -18.48 -28.17 23.16
CA ARG A 673 -17.47 -27.93 22.12
C ARG A 673 -17.69 -28.87 20.93
N SER A 674 -17.94 -28.29 19.76
CA SER A 674 -17.91 -29.03 18.50
C SER A 674 -16.46 -29.35 18.14
N VAL A 675 -16.16 -30.63 17.92
CA VAL A 675 -14.79 -31.11 17.67
C VAL A 675 -14.52 -31.12 16.17
N ALA A 676 -13.55 -30.29 15.74
CA ALA A 676 -13.12 -30.20 14.35
C ALA A 676 -12.49 -31.52 13.82
N PRO A 677 -12.59 -31.82 12.51
CA PRO A 677 -12.03 -33.06 11.94
C PRO A 677 -10.50 -33.02 11.74
N GLU A 678 -9.87 -31.85 11.67
CA GLU A 678 -8.45 -31.70 11.37
C GLU A 678 -7.51 -32.36 12.40
N PRO A 679 -7.70 -32.24 13.72
CA PRO A 679 -6.89 -32.93 14.71
C PRO A 679 -6.84 -34.44 14.52
N ASP A 680 -7.95 -35.08 14.12
CA ASP A 680 -7.97 -36.52 13.81
C ASP A 680 -7.10 -36.85 12.59
N ALA A 681 -7.02 -35.97 11.57
CA ALA A 681 -6.17 -36.18 10.40
C ALA A 681 -4.67 -36.06 10.73
N TYR A 682 -4.28 -35.10 11.59
CA TYR A 682 -2.90 -35.01 12.11
C TYR A 682 -2.53 -36.28 12.88
N LEU A 683 -3.41 -36.72 13.79
CA LEU A 683 -3.14 -37.87 14.64
C LEU A 683 -3.19 -39.20 13.87
N ALA A 684 -4.02 -39.32 12.84
CA ALA A 684 -4.02 -40.49 11.94
C ALA A 684 -2.75 -40.57 11.10
N ASN A 685 -2.18 -39.44 10.67
CA ASN A 685 -0.85 -39.42 10.04
C ASN A 685 0.24 -39.86 11.01
N ALA A 686 0.20 -39.39 12.26
CA ALA A 686 1.14 -39.79 13.30
C ALA A 686 1.05 -41.29 13.62
N ASP A 687 -0.16 -41.84 13.77
CA ASP A 687 -0.38 -43.29 13.97
C ASP A 687 0.15 -44.10 12.79
N ALA A 688 -0.19 -43.70 11.55
CA ALA A 688 0.29 -44.36 10.35
C ALA A 688 1.82 -44.36 10.27
N ALA A 689 2.49 -43.23 10.55
CA ALA A 689 3.95 -43.15 10.57
C ALA A 689 4.57 -44.08 11.62
N ALA A 690 4.05 -44.04 12.85
CA ALA A 690 4.56 -44.82 13.98
C ALA A 690 4.40 -46.33 13.80
N MET A 691 3.38 -46.76 13.06
CA MET A 691 3.07 -48.17 12.79
C MET A 691 3.66 -48.68 11.46
N MET A 692 4.05 -47.79 10.54
CA MET A 692 4.44 -48.15 9.17
C MET A 692 5.59 -49.16 9.11
N ALA A 693 6.59 -48.98 9.97
CA ALA A 693 7.77 -49.84 10.03
C ALA A 693 7.54 -51.16 10.77
N VAL A 694 6.42 -51.33 11.48
CA VAL A 694 6.17 -52.48 12.34
C VAL A 694 5.94 -53.73 11.50
N HIS A 695 6.76 -54.76 11.72
CA HIS A 695 6.68 -56.02 11.00
C HIS A 695 7.23 -57.19 11.84
N SER A 696 6.78 -58.41 11.51
CA SER A 696 7.25 -59.66 12.09
C SER A 696 8.40 -60.29 11.31
N LEU A 697 9.09 -61.26 11.92
CA LEU A 697 10.07 -62.07 11.21
C LEU A 697 9.47 -62.70 9.95
N HIS A 698 8.28 -63.31 10.04
CA HIS A 698 7.66 -64.03 8.92
C HIS A 698 7.13 -63.12 7.79
N GLN A 699 7.09 -61.81 8.00
CA GLN A 699 6.81 -60.84 6.93
C GLN A 699 8.08 -60.50 6.13
N ARG A 700 9.26 -60.69 6.73
CA ARG A 700 10.57 -60.45 6.10
C ARG A 700 11.21 -61.73 5.57
N GLU A 701 11.13 -62.78 6.37
CA GLU A 701 11.85 -64.03 6.19
C GLU A 701 10.88 -65.15 5.83
N ASP A 702 11.27 -65.93 4.84
CA ASP A 702 10.57 -67.13 4.47
C ASP A 702 11.51 -68.34 4.57
N ARG A 703 11.33 -69.17 5.60
CA ARG A 703 12.23 -70.28 5.99
C ARG A 703 12.26 -71.43 4.97
N SER A 704 12.96 -71.30 3.83
CA SER A 704 13.10 -72.41 2.88
C SER A 704 14.32 -73.28 3.21
N LEU A 705 14.14 -74.60 3.23
CA LEU A 705 15.25 -75.54 3.37
C LEU A 705 16.08 -75.61 2.08
N ARG A 706 17.42 -75.54 2.21
CA ARG A 706 18.31 -76.03 1.16
C ARG A 706 18.23 -77.56 1.13
N THR A 707 17.53 -78.13 0.15
CA THR A 707 17.75 -79.52 -0.26
C THR A 707 18.96 -79.57 -1.21
N GLY A 708 20.17 -79.58 -0.63
CA GLY A 708 21.40 -79.94 -1.32
C GLY A 708 22.60 -78.99 -1.14
N GLY A 709 23.72 -79.57 -0.72
CA GLY A 709 25.09 -79.03 -0.85
C GLY A 709 25.51 -78.00 0.19
N ALA A 710 26.53 -78.34 1.00
CA ALA A 710 27.24 -77.39 1.84
C ALA A 710 27.89 -76.30 0.97
N ALA A 711 27.38 -75.07 1.02
CA ALA A 711 28.11 -73.91 0.51
C ALA A 711 29.28 -73.66 1.49
N SER A 712 30.50 -73.95 1.05
CA SER A 712 31.74 -73.81 1.83
C SER A 712 32.28 -72.37 1.83
N GLY A 713 31.41 -71.35 1.80
CA GLY A 713 31.80 -69.95 1.75
C GLY A 713 30.95 -69.06 2.68
N PRO A 714 31.51 -67.96 3.21
CA PRO A 714 30.85 -67.08 4.18
C PRO A 714 29.69 -66.23 3.62
N LEU A 715 29.34 -66.36 2.34
CA LEU A 715 28.31 -65.57 1.67
C LEU A 715 27.09 -66.46 1.34
N ASP A 716 26.11 -66.48 2.23
CA ASP A 716 24.74 -67.01 2.00
C ASP A 716 23.76 -65.84 1.89
N GLY A 717 23.91 -65.08 0.80
CA GLY A 717 23.20 -63.83 0.58
C GLY A 717 21.77 -64.04 0.09
N ALA A 718 20.87 -63.17 0.54
CA ALA A 718 19.50 -63.15 0.04
C ALA A 718 18.99 -61.72 -0.07
N VAL A 719 18.22 -61.44 -1.13
CA VAL A 719 17.42 -60.22 -1.22
C VAL A 719 15.96 -60.57 -1.09
N TRP A 720 15.21 -59.73 -0.41
CA TRP A 720 13.78 -59.88 -0.23
C TRP A 720 13.08 -58.56 -0.52
N LEU A 721 11.85 -58.68 -0.99
CA LEU A 721 10.94 -57.59 -1.29
C LEU A 721 9.57 -57.96 -0.72
N ARG A 722 8.98 -57.04 0.02
CA ARG A 722 7.62 -57.10 0.55
C ARG A 722 6.86 -55.88 0.06
N THR A 723 5.63 -56.11 -0.39
CA THR A 723 4.67 -55.05 -0.71
C THR A 723 3.40 -55.32 0.07
N GLU A 724 2.86 -54.28 0.71
CA GLU A 724 1.62 -54.38 1.47
C GLU A 724 0.67 -53.24 1.08
N GLY A 725 -0.62 -53.58 0.98
CA GLY A 725 -1.71 -52.62 0.93
C GLY A 725 -2.61 -52.83 2.15
N GLN A 726 -3.05 -51.75 2.78
CA GLN A 726 -3.95 -51.79 3.93
C GLN A 726 -5.10 -50.80 3.82
N PHE A 727 -6.25 -51.20 4.36
CA PHE A 727 -7.41 -50.33 4.58
C PHE A 727 -7.71 -50.28 6.06
N THR A 728 -7.79 -49.09 6.63
CA THR A 728 -8.10 -48.85 8.05
C THR A 728 -9.47 -48.18 8.18
N SER A 729 -10.26 -48.58 9.17
CA SER A 729 -11.53 -47.95 9.52
C SER A 729 -11.64 -47.82 11.03
N ILE A 730 -11.95 -46.61 11.49
CA ILE A 730 -12.15 -46.26 12.89
C ILE A 730 -13.44 -45.43 12.98
N SER A 731 -14.36 -45.82 13.85
CA SER A 731 -15.63 -45.12 14.07
C SER A 731 -15.90 -44.92 15.57
N GLY A 732 -17.00 -44.25 15.93
CA GLY A 732 -17.40 -44.03 17.33
C GLY A 732 -17.05 -42.63 17.86
N GLY A 733 -17.72 -42.18 18.93
CA GLY A 733 -17.47 -40.85 19.54
C GLY A 733 -17.74 -39.65 18.63
N GLY A 734 -18.66 -39.79 17.66
CA GLY A 734 -19.00 -38.73 16.70
C GLY A 734 -17.96 -38.50 15.60
N ARG A 735 -17.06 -39.46 15.36
CA ARG A 735 -16.09 -39.43 14.26
C ARG A 735 -16.20 -40.65 13.35
N SER A 736 -15.73 -40.48 12.12
CA SER A 736 -15.41 -41.57 11.20
C SER A 736 -14.05 -41.28 10.56
N VAL A 737 -13.10 -42.19 10.72
CA VAL A 737 -11.75 -42.08 10.16
C VAL A 737 -11.46 -43.31 9.31
N SER A 738 -11.14 -43.10 8.05
CA SER A 738 -10.76 -44.17 7.12
C SER A 738 -9.37 -43.91 6.55
N GLY A 739 -8.63 -44.97 6.23
CA GLY A 739 -7.28 -44.84 5.70
C GLY A 739 -6.95 -45.88 4.64
N ASN A 740 -6.08 -45.50 3.71
CA ASN A 740 -5.54 -46.35 2.66
C ASN A 740 -4.02 -46.24 2.68
N GLY A 741 -3.36 -47.32 3.12
CA GLY A 741 -1.92 -47.42 3.26
C GLY A 741 -1.31 -48.34 2.21
N ARG A 742 -0.09 -48.01 1.78
CA ARG A 742 0.72 -48.80 0.85
C ARG A 742 2.17 -48.71 1.27
N LEU A 743 2.89 -49.82 1.22
CA LEU A 743 4.33 -49.82 1.43
C LEU A 743 5.06 -50.78 0.50
N VAL A 744 6.31 -50.44 0.25
CA VAL A 744 7.33 -51.28 -0.39
C VAL A 744 8.49 -51.36 0.58
N HIS A 745 8.84 -52.56 1.00
CA HIS A 745 9.87 -52.84 1.98
C HIS A 745 10.83 -53.86 1.39
N ALA A 746 12.12 -53.56 1.35
CA ALA A 746 13.13 -54.45 0.79
C ALA A 746 14.35 -54.51 1.69
N GLY A 747 15.09 -55.60 1.59
CA GLY A 747 16.33 -55.75 2.34
C GLY A 747 17.20 -56.87 1.81
N ALA A 748 18.38 -56.97 2.40
CA ALA A 748 19.39 -57.95 2.04
C ALA A 748 20.01 -58.58 3.29
N ASP A 749 20.05 -59.92 3.31
CA ASP A 749 20.84 -60.71 4.24
C ASP A 749 22.31 -60.60 3.79
N LEU A 750 23.16 -59.95 4.58
CA LEU A 750 24.56 -59.66 4.23
C LEU A 750 25.54 -60.64 4.88
N LEU A 751 25.26 -61.01 6.14
CA LEU A 751 26.17 -61.82 6.95
C LEU A 751 25.43 -63.02 7.53
N ARG A 752 26.12 -64.17 7.54
CA ARG A 752 25.67 -65.39 8.19
C ARG A 752 26.80 -65.94 9.07
N PHE A 753 26.47 -66.22 10.33
CA PHE A 753 27.37 -66.84 11.30
C PHE A 753 26.77 -68.16 11.78
N ASP A 754 27.60 -69.18 11.97
CA ASP A 754 27.22 -70.38 12.72
C ASP A 754 27.33 -70.07 14.22
N ASP A 755 26.41 -70.56 15.04
CA ASP A 755 26.46 -70.34 16.50
C ASP A 755 27.34 -71.38 17.24
N GLY A 756 27.95 -72.31 16.50
CA GLY A 756 28.82 -73.36 17.01
C GLY A 756 28.09 -74.52 17.70
N ARG A 757 26.76 -74.47 17.80
CA ARG A 757 25.91 -75.46 18.48
C ARG A 757 24.82 -76.03 17.57
N GLY A 758 24.92 -75.76 16.26
CA GLY A 758 24.00 -76.24 15.24
C GLY A 758 22.95 -75.22 14.82
N GLY A 759 22.96 -73.99 15.35
CA GLY A 759 22.14 -72.86 14.93
C GLY A 759 22.90 -71.85 14.05
N SER A 760 22.26 -70.74 13.72
CA SER A 760 22.87 -69.69 12.89
C SER A 760 22.30 -68.30 13.16
N ILE A 761 23.14 -67.28 12.98
CA ILE A 761 22.77 -65.86 13.03
C ILE A 761 22.81 -65.30 11.60
N ARG A 762 21.78 -64.54 11.21
CA ARG A 762 21.72 -63.76 9.97
C ARG A 762 21.65 -62.28 10.32
N ALA A 763 22.41 -61.43 9.64
CA ALA A 763 22.32 -59.97 9.80
C ALA A 763 22.18 -59.29 8.43
N GLY A 764 21.39 -58.23 8.38
CA GLY A 764 21.06 -57.56 7.14
C GLY A 764 20.67 -56.10 7.29
N VAL A 765 20.55 -55.45 6.13
CA VAL A 765 20.09 -54.07 5.98
C VAL A 765 18.71 -54.07 5.33
N MET A 766 17.90 -53.07 5.64
CA MET A 766 16.57 -52.92 5.07
C MET A 766 16.20 -51.46 4.86
N GLY A 767 15.35 -51.23 3.88
CA GLY A 767 14.78 -49.93 3.57
C GLY A 767 13.33 -50.06 3.14
N MET A 768 12.51 -49.10 3.54
CA MET A 768 11.09 -49.07 3.24
C MET A 768 10.72 -47.70 2.68
N TYR A 769 9.82 -47.69 1.71
CA TYR A 769 9.00 -46.54 1.37
C TYR A 769 7.55 -46.88 1.67
N GLY A 770 6.83 -45.97 2.32
CA GLY A 770 5.41 -46.15 2.56
C GLY A 770 4.65 -44.84 2.52
N SER A 771 3.36 -44.96 2.22
CA SER A 771 2.43 -43.85 2.13
C SER A 771 1.07 -44.26 2.68
N GLN A 772 0.41 -43.38 3.40
CA GLN A 772 -0.97 -43.56 3.85
C GLN A 772 -1.75 -42.26 3.66
N THR A 773 -2.94 -42.36 3.07
CA THR A 773 -3.93 -41.28 3.06
C THR A 773 -5.02 -41.61 4.06
N ASN A 774 -5.40 -40.63 4.87
CA ASN A 774 -6.42 -40.71 5.89
C ASN A 774 -7.53 -39.70 5.58
N TRP A 775 -8.78 -40.06 5.81
CA TRP A 775 -9.94 -39.17 5.76
C TRP A 775 -10.65 -39.21 7.11
N SER A 776 -10.77 -38.06 7.75
CA SER A 776 -11.55 -37.85 8.96
C SER A 776 -12.82 -37.09 8.63
N THR A 777 -13.93 -37.50 9.23
CA THR A 777 -15.23 -36.87 9.12
C THR A 777 -15.82 -36.64 10.52
N ARG A 778 -16.33 -35.42 10.76
CA ARG A 778 -17.03 -35.00 11.97
C ARG A 778 -18.29 -34.22 11.59
N PRO A 779 -19.44 -34.43 12.25
CA PRO A 779 -20.62 -33.59 12.05
C PRO A 779 -20.40 -32.23 12.72
N LEU A 780 -20.49 -31.14 11.96
CA LEU A 780 -20.43 -29.76 12.45
C LEU A 780 -21.72 -29.00 12.08
N TRP A 781 -21.99 -27.90 12.78
CA TRP A 781 -23.05 -26.98 12.39
C TRP A 781 -22.63 -26.20 11.13
N ASN A 782 -23.44 -26.27 10.08
CA ASN A 782 -23.27 -25.48 8.87
C ASN A 782 -24.15 -24.23 8.96
N ALA A 783 -23.54 -23.07 9.14
CA ALA A 783 -24.25 -21.80 9.28
C ALA A 783 -24.85 -21.31 7.95
N VAL A 784 -24.30 -21.72 6.81
CA VAL A 784 -24.82 -21.36 5.48
C VAL A 784 -26.10 -22.15 5.18
N GLU A 785 -26.09 -23.45 5.45
CA GLU A 785 -27.22 -24.35 5.16
C GLU A 785 -28.20 -24.52 6.32
N GLN A 786 -27.90 -23.94 7.49
CA GLN A 786 -28.72 -24.01 8.72
C GLN A 786 -29.04 -25.45 9.15
N ARG A 787 -28.06 -26.35 9.04
CA ARG A 787 -28.18 -27.77 9.42
C ARG A 787 -26.86 -28.35 9.88
N THR A 788 -26.90 -29.50 10.55
CA THR A 788 -25.70 -30.31 10.77
C THR A 788 -25.25 -30.95 9.45
N ALA A 789 -23.97 -30.81 9.11
CA ALA A 789 -23.35 -31.38 7.93
C ALA A 789 -21.97 -31.95 8.27
N ASP A 790 -21.53 -32.93 7.47
CA ASP A 790 -20.26 -33.60 7.68
C ASP A 790 -19.10 -32.73 7.17
N ALA A 791 -18.26 -32.28 8.10
CA ALA A 791 -16.99 -31.64 7.79
C ALA A 791 -15.91 -32.71 7.64
N THR A 792 -15.06 -32.56 6.64
CA THR A 792 -14.01 -33.54 6.33
C THR A 792 -12.61 -32.91 6.38
N ALA A 793 -11.66 -33.72 6.82
CA ALA A 793 -10.23 -33.44 6.76
C ALA A 793 -9.49 -34.63 6.13
N ARG A 794 -8.64 -34.35 5.16
CA ARG A 794 -7.78 -35.32 4.48
C ARG A 794 -6.34 -35.16 4.98
N GLY A 795 -5.83 -36.20 5.61
CA GLY A 795 -4.43 -36.34 5.97
C GLY A 795 -3.68 -37.22 4.96
N SER A 796 -2.42 -36.94 4.71
CA SER A 796 -1.51 -37.88 4.06
C SER A 796 -0.15 -37.88 4.72
N VAL A 797 0.43 -39.06 4.87
CA VAL A 797 1.82 -39.25 5.30
C VAL A 797 2.55 -40.12 4.29
N GLU A 798 3.75 -39.73 3.91
CA GLU A 798 4.63 -40.54 3.05
C GLU A 798 6.08 -40.37 3.51
N GLY A 799 6.86 -41.44 3.41
CA GLY A 799 8.22 -41.38 3.92
C GLY A 799 9.05 -42.61 3.65
N TYR A 800 10.33 -42.47 4.02
CA TYR A 800 11.34 -43.50 3.87
C TYR A 800 11.81 -43.94 5.25
N ASN A 801 12.04 -45.24 5.41
CA ASN A 801 12.71 -45.81 6.56
C ASN A 801 13.97 -46.54 6.13
N ALA A 802 15.01 -46.49 6.96
CA ALA A 802 16.24 -47.26 6.77
C ALA A 802 16.62 -47.91 8.08
N GLY A 803 17.09 -49.16 8.03
CA GLY A 803 17.33 -49.94 9.22
C GLY A 803 18.20 -51.16 9.05
N LEU A 804 18.42 -51.83 10.18
CA LEU A 804 19.24 -53.03 10.33
C LEU A 804 18.42 -54.11 11.05
N TYR A 805 18.69 -55.37 10.74
CA TYR A 805 18.07 -56.49 11.44
C TYR A 805 19.07 -57.63 11.68
N GLY A 806 18.76 -58.46 12.66
CA GLY A 806 19.49 -59.67 13.00
C GLY A 806 18.57 -60.78 13.49
N THR A 807 18.74 -62.00 13.00
CA THR A 807 17.95 -63.17 13.37
C THR A 807 18.84 -64.33 13.79
N TRP A 808 18.64 -64.86 14.99
CA TRP A 808 19.24 -66.11 15.45
C TRP A 808 18.22 -67.26 15.36
N TYR A 809 18.67 -68.38 14.81
CA TYR A 809 17.94 -69.66 14.78
C TYR A 809 18.73 -70.68 15.59
N GLY A 810 18.11 -71.33 16.58
CA GLY A 810 18.80 -72.27 17.47
C GLY A 810 19.01 -73.68 16.89
N ASN A 811 18.41 -73.99 15.74
CA ASN A 811 18.50 -75.30 15.09
C ASN A 811 19.00 -75.21 13.65
N ARG A 812 19.59 -76.31 13.16
CA ARG A 812 20.08 -76.43 11.79
C ARG A 812 18.94 -76.48 10.78
N ASP A 813 17.85 -77.14 11.15
CA ASP A 813 16.57 -77.04 10.46
C ASP A 813 15.86 -75.76 10.92
N ILE A 814 16.00 -74.69 10.14
CA ILE A 814 15.43 -73.37 10.45
C ILE A 814 13.90 -73.36 10.49
N LEU A 815 13.22 -74.43 10.06
CA LEU A 815 11.76 -74.58 10.20
C LEU A 815 11.34 -75.06 11.59
N SER A 816 12.27 -75.52 12.44
CA SER A 816 11.99 -76.06 13.77
C SER A 816 12.89 -75.44 14.83
N GLY A 817 12.44 -75.40 16.09
CA GLY A 817 13.21 -74.90 17.22
C GLY A 817 13.05 -73.40 17.47
N PRO A 818 13.86 -72.84 18.40
CA PRO A 818 13.73 -71.46 18.84
C PRO A 818 14.34 -70.49 17.83
N TYR A 819 13.79 -69.28 17.79
CA TYR A 819 14.41 -68.14 17.12
C TYR A 819 14.29 -66.86 17.95
N VAL A 820 15.20 -65.92 17.68
CA VAL A 820 15.12 -64.54 18.15
C VAL A 820 15.41 -63.61 16.97
N ASP A 821 14.55 -62.64 16.72
CA ASP A 821 14.71 -61.61 15.69
C ASP A 821 14.73 -60.23 16.34
N ALA A 822 15.70 -59.39 15.95
CA ALA A 822 15.81 -58.02 16.42
C ALA A 822 16.00 -57.08 15.24
N TRP A 823 15.31 -55.95 15.25
CA TRP A 823 15.45 -54.96 14.19
C TRP A 823 15.30 -53.53 14.69
N PHE A 824 15.86 -52.60 13.94
CA PHE A 824 15.83 -51.16 14.21
C PHE A 824 15.67 -50.39 12.89
N MET A 825 14.82 -49.36 12.88
CA MET A 825 14.60 -48.46 11.73
C MET A 825 14.51 -47.00 12.18
N TYR A 826 15.09 -46.10 11.39
CA TYR A 826 14.84 -44.66 11.43
C TYR A 826 13.95 -44.27 10.24
N GLY A 827 12.88 -43.52 10.52
CA GLY A 827 11.93 -43.03 9.51
C GLY A 827 11.90 -41.52 9.39
N ALA A 828 11.80 -41.00 8.18
CA ALA A 828 11.56 -39.59 7.89
C ALA A 828 10.36 -39.42 6.95
N TYR A 829 9.43 -38.56 7.35
CA TYR A 829 8.11 -38.44 6.71
C TYR A 829 7.75 -37.01 6.37
N ALA A 830 7.09 -36.84 5.23
CA ALA A 830 6.36 -35.65 4.85
C ALA A 830 4.87 -35.87 5.10
N ASN A 831 4.24 -34.92 5.78
CA ASN A 831 2.84 -34.97 6.15
C ASN A 831 2.11 -33.79 5.54
N ARG A 832 0.85 -34.00 5.16
CA ARG A 832 -0.06 -32.94 4.71
C ARG A 832 -1.42 -33.15 5.35
N VAL A 833 -2.11 -32.05 5.67
CA VAL A 833 -3.49 -32.03 6.16
C VAL A 833 -4.25 -30.94 5.40
N GLY A 834 -5.48 -31.18 5.00
CA GLY A 834 -6.34 -30.16 4.39
C GLY A 834 -7.78 -30.65 4.30
N GLY A 835 -8.65 -29.94 3.59
CA GLY A 835 -10.03 -30.36 3.38
C GLY A 835 -10.96 -29.15 3.39
N SER A 836 -11.83 -29.09 4.40
CA SER A 836 -12.71 -27.93 4.60
C SER A 836 -11.98 -26.67 5.11
N LEU A 837 -10.75 -26.82 5.64
CA LEU A 837 -9.78 -25.74 5.87
C LEU A 837 -8.66 -25.77 4.82
N ALA A 838 -7.97 -24.62 4.69
CA ALA A 838 -6.79 -24.50 3.84
C ALA A 838 -5.69 -25.51 4.24
N GLY A 839 -4.94 -26.00 3.25
CA GLY A 839 -3.96 -27.06 3.44
C GLY A 839 -2.73 -26.63 4.25
N ASP A 840 -2.21 -27.56 5.03
CA ASP A 840 -1.00 -27.49 5.84
C ASP A 840 -0.03 -28.63 5.50
N SER A 841 1.27 -28.40 5.71
CA SER A 841 2.31 -29.40 5.51
C SER A 841 3.42 -29.30 6.54
N TYR A 842 3.85 -30.46 7.06
CA TYR A 842 4.86 -30.55 8.12
C TYR A 842 5.71 -31.82 7.99
N ARG A 843 6.82 -31.87 8.72
CA ARG A 843 7.73 -33.03 8.75
C ARG A 843 7.63 -33.77 10.07
N SER A 844 7.78 -35.10 10.01
CA SER A 844 7.88 -35.95 11.19
C SER A 844 8.95 -37.02 11.02
N ARG A 845 9.33 -37.65 12.13
CA ARG A 845 10.33 -38.72 12.16
C ARG A 845 9.91 -39.82 13.13
N THR A 846 10.43 -41.03 12.89
CA THR A 846 10.28 -42.16 13.79
C THR A 846 11.63 -42.80 14.13
N VAL A 847 11.71 -43.36 15.33
CA VAL A 847 12.75 -44.29 15.74
C VAL A 847 12.06 -45.53 16.25
N THR A 848 12.11 -46.63 15.50
CA THR A 848 11.36 -47.85 15.81
C THR A 848 12.31 -49.03 15.96
N GLY A 849 12.15 -49.81 17.02
CA GLY A 849 12.89 -51.04 17.24
C GLY A 849 12.00 -52.16 17.73
N SER A 850 12.39 -53.41 17.46
CA SER A 850 11.63 -54.59 17.83
C SER A 850 12.54 -55.72 18.28
N LEU A 851 12.01 -56.54 19.18
CA LEU A 851 12.55 -57.84 19.57
C LEU A 851 11.42 -58.88 19.50
N GLU A 852 11.58 -59.91 18.67
CA GLU A 852 10.66 -61.02 18.51
C GLU A 852 11.34 -62.33 18.90
N ALA A 853 10.61 -63.23 19.55
CA ALA A 853 11.06 -64.59 19.85
C ALA A 853 9.93 -65.59 19.63
N GLY A 854 10.27 -66.79 19.21
CA GLY A 854 9.29 -67.87 19.08
C GLY A 854 9.95 -69.23 19.03
N HIS A 855 9.12 -70.29 19.03
CA HIS A 855 9.60 -71.66 19.01
C HIS A 855 8.72 -72.53 18.12
N SER A 856 9.28 -73.03 17.01
CA SER A 856 8.54 -73.87 16.07
C SER A 856 8.59 -75.34 16.48
N PHE A 857 7.46 -75.89 16.90
CA PHE A 857 7.31 -77.30 17.24
C PHE A 857 6.80 -78.09 16.04
N ARG A 858 7.50 -79.15 15.66
CA ARG A 858 6.99 -80.11 14.67
C ARG A 858 5.96 -81.01 15.33
N VAL A 859 4.71 -80.96 14.86
CA VAL A 859 3.58 -81.67 15.49
C VAL A 859 3.06 -82.84 14.65
N TYR A 860 3.40 -82.88 13.36
CA TYR A 860 2.96 -83.93 12.44
C TYR A 860 3.96 -84.14 11.30
N GLU A 861 4.19 -85.39 10.91
CA GLU A 861 5.04 -85.78 9.79
C GLU A 861 4.48 -87.06 9.13
N ARG A 862 4.11 -86.99 7.85
CA ARG A 862 3.66 -88.15 7.07
C ARG A 862 4.00 -87.97 5.59
N GLY A 863 4.81 -88.89 5.04
CA GLY A 863 5.29 -88.78 3.66
C GLY A 863 6.04 -87.46 3.47
N ASP A 864 5.72 -86.74 2.39
CA ASP A 864 6.34 -85.45 2.06
C ASP A 864 5.69 -84.23 2.75
N THR A 865 4.82 -84.45 3.75
CA THR A 865 4.11 -83.37 4.47
C THR A 865 4.52 -83.28 5.94
N ARG A 866 4.89 -82.08 6.40
CA ARG A 866 5.19 -81.74 7.80
C ARG A 866 4.33 -80.56 8.27
N PHE A 867 3.86 -80.59 9.52
CA PHE A 867 3.19 -79.45 10.15
C PHE A 867 3.91 -78.97 11.40
N PHE A 868 3.87 -77.66 11.59
CA PHE A 868 4.51 -76.95 12.68
C PHE A 868 3.51 -76.02 13.38
N VAL A 869 3.65 -75.93 14.69
CA VAL A 869 2.97 -74.95 15.53
C VAL A 869 4.03 -74.09 16.20
N GLU A 870 3.91 -72.78 16.04
CA GLU A 870 4.93 -71.81 16.44
C GLU A 870 4.28 -70.71 17.28
N PRO A 871 4.32 -70.80 18.62
CA PRO A 871 4.07 -69.66 19.49
C PRO A 871 5.15 -68.58 19.31
N GLU A 872 4.71 -67.33 19.30
CA GLU A 872 5.51 -66.14 19.02
C GLU A 872 5.18 -65.02 20.01
N VAL A 873 6.19 -64.25 20.40
CA VAL A 873 6.05 -63.02 21.19
C VAL A 873 6.91 -61.92 20.56
N GLN A 874 6.40 -60.70 20.48
CA GLN A 874 7.12 -59.53 19.97
C GLN A 874 6.93 -58.34 20.89
N LEU A 875 8.00 -57.59 21.11
CA LEU A 875 7.99 -56.27 21.75
C LEU A 875 8.51 -55.25 20.73
N VAL A 876 7.77 -54.16 20.53
CA VAL A 876 8.13 -53.06 19.63
C VAL A 876 8.08 -51.75 20.41
N VAL A 877 9.10 -50.91 20.23
CA VAL A 877 9.15 -49.55 20.77
C VAL A 877 9.27 -48.58 19.59
N SER A 878 8.39 -47.58 19.52
CA SER A 878 8.35 -46.59 18.42
C SER A 878 8.26 -45.17 18.99
N ASP A 879 9.31 -44.35 18.80
CA ASP A 879 9.29 -42.91 19.13
C ASP A 879 8.92 -42.11 17.89
N TYR A 880 7.79 -41.41 17.93
CA TYR A 880 7.33 -40.49 16.88
C TYR A 880 7.50 -39.04 17.34
N ARG A 881 7.99 -38.16 16.45
CA ARG A 881 8.04 -36.71 16.69
C ARG A 881 7.73 -35.91 15.44
N ALA A 882 6.90 -34.87 15.59
CA ALA A 882 6.71 -33.81 14.59
C ALA A 882 7.06 -32.45 15.19
N ALA A 883 7.51 -31.50 14.35
CA ALA A 883 7.81 -30.15 14.79
C ALA A 883 6.52 -29.31 14.90
N ALA A 884 6.48 -28.39 15.87
CA ALA A 884 5.41 -27.42 16.00
C ALA A 884 5.40 -26.45 14.81
N HIS A 885 4.20 -26.05 14.36
CA HIS A 885 4.02 -25.22 13.16
C HIS A 885 2.67 -24.49 13.16
N ARG A 886 2.53 -23.46 12.31
CA ARG A 886 1.25 -22.77 12.10
C ARG A 886 0.46 -23.44 10.98
N ALA A 887 -0.84 -23.62 11.22
CA ALA A 887 -1.84 -24.10 10.27
C ALA A 887 -3.02 -23.12 10.21
N ALA A 888 -3.94 -23.33 9.27
CA ALA A 888 -5.09 -22.45 9.06
C ALA A 888 -5.98 -22.29 10.31
N GLY A 889 -6.14 -23.36 11.10
CA GLY A 889 -6.93 -23.34 12.34
C GLY A 889 -6.16 -22.92 13.60
N GLY A 890 -4.84 -22.66 13.52
CA GLY A 890 -4.04 -22.37 14.70
C GLY A 890 -2.60 -22.88 14.68
N TYR A 891 -1.92 -22.73 15.82
CA TYR A 891 -0.60 -23.27 16.10
C TYR A 891 -0.70 -24.71 16.61
N VAL A 892 -0.11 -25.64 15.85
CA VAL A 892 -0.09 -27.06 16.16
C VAL A 892 1.20 -27.39 16.93
N ASP A 893 1.07 -28.03 18.08
CA ASP A 893 2.18 -28.49 18.92
C ASP A 893 1.83 -29.82 19.65
N GLY A 894 2.75 -30.37 20.45
CA GLY A 894 2.52 -31.54 21.29
C GLY A 894 2.44 -32.86 20.54
N GLN A 895 2.78 -32.90 19.24
CA GLN A 895 2.79 -34.11 18.43
C GLN A 895 4.06 -34.96 18.66
N GLY A 896 4.10 -35.66 19.79
CA GLY A 896 5.12 -36.65 20.10
C GLY A 896 4.59 -37.81 20.93
N SER A 897 5.03 -39.03 20.64
CA SER A 897 4.68 -40.22 21.42
C SER A 897 5.81 -41.25 21.42
N THR A 898 6.00 -41.95 22.54
CA THR A 898 6.83 -43.15 22.59
C THR A 898 5.92 -44.33 22.88
N ASP A 899 5.66 -45.13 21.86
CA ASP A 899 4.69 -46.21 21.87
C ASP A 899 5.38 -47.55 22.16
N VAL A 900 4.81 -48.35 23.05
CA VAL A 900 5.22 -49.73 23.31
C VAL A 900 4.11 -50.66 22.84
N LEU A 901 4.41 -51.53 21.90
CA LEU A 901 3.51 -52.56 21.41
C LEU A 901 4.01 -53.95 21.79
N THR A 902 3.09 -54.81 22.23
CA THR A 902 3.36 -56.23 22.48
C THR A 902 2.50 -57.08 21.56
N ARG A 903 3.07 -58.10 20.92
CA ARG A 903 2.35 -59.15 20.18
C ARG A 903 2.52 -60.46 20.92
N VAL A 904 1.44 -61.20 21.10
CA VAL A 904 1.47 -62.63 21.43
C VAL A 904 0.69 -63.36 20.35
N GLY A 905 1.30 -64.35 19.72
CA GLY A 905 0.70 -65.04 18.59
C GLY A 905 1.01 -66.52 18.52
N VAL A 906 0.25 -67.22 17.69
CA VAL A 906 0.52 -68.60 17.30
C VAL A 906 0.38 -68.70 15.79
N ARG A 907 1.42 -69.22 15.14
CA ARG A 907 1.47 -69.53 13.72
C ARG A 907 1.42 -71.04 13.50
N VAL A 908 0.51 -71.52 12.67
CA VAL A 908 0.46 -72.90 12.21
C VAL A 908 0.84 -72.93 10.75
N HIS A 909 1.85 -73.70 10.39
CA HIS A 909 2.31 -73.78 9.00
C HIS A 909 2.61 -75.22 8.57
N GLY A 910 2.25 -75.54 7.35
CA GLY A 910 2.54 -76.82 6.69
C GLY A 910 3.72 -76.68 5.73
N VAL A 911 4.35 -77.81 5.41
CA VAL A 911 5.36 -77.94 4.34
C VAL A 911 5.03 -79.19 3.56
N THR A 912 4.67 -79.05 2.28
CA THR A 912 4.39 -80.17 1.38
C THR A 912 5.25 -80.04 0.13
N ALA A 913 6.04 -81.07 -0.18
CA ALA A 913 6.77 -81.11 -1.45
C ALA A 913 5.79 -81.28 -2.62
N ILE A 914 5.93 -80.48 -3.67
CA ILE A 914 5.13 -80.59 -4.90
C ILE A 914 5.93 -81.31 -5.99
N ALA A 915 7.22 -81.01 -6.09
CA ALA A 915 8.16 -81.62 -7.02
C ALA A 915 9.57 -81.56 -6.42
N PRO A 916 10.57 -82.33 -6.91
CA PRO A 916 11.93 -82.28 -6.40
C PRO A 916 12.50 -80.85 -6.38
N GLY A 917 12.73 -80.29 -5.19
CA GLY A 917 13.23 -78.92 -4.99
C GLY A 917 12.18 -77.80 -5.09
N ARG A 918 10.87 -78.11 -5.00
CA ARG A 918 9.75 -77.16 -4.90
C ARG A 918 8.79 -77.57 -3.78
N GLU A 919 8.53 -76.65 -2.87
CA GLU A 919 7.65 -76.83 -1.71
C GLU A 919 6.54 -75.77 -1.67
N LEU A 920 5.36 -76.16 -1.19
CA LEU A 920 4.26 -75.27 -0.83
C LEU A 920 4.07 -75.26 0.68
N ARG A 921 3.92 -74.06 1.23
CA ARG A 921 3.82 -73.81 2.66
C ARG A 921 2.60 -72.95 3.00
N PRO A 922 1.41 -73.55 3.18
CA PRO A 922 0.25 -72.83 3.68
C PRO A 922 0.44 -72.49 5.16
N PHE A 923 -0.10 -71.36 5.60
CA PHE A 923 -0.07 -70.96 7.00
C PHE A 923 -1.34 -70.22 7.43
N VAL A 924 -1.62 -70.31 8.72
CA VAL A 924 -2.58 -69.47 9.45
C VAL A 924 -1.90 -68.94 10.70
N GLU A 925 -2.25 -67.72 11.10
CA GLU A 925 -1.65 -67.04 12.24
C GLU A 925 -2.74 -66.26 12.99
N ALA A 926 -2.76 -66.43 14.30
CA ALA A 926 -3.62 -65.67 15.19
C ALA A 926 -2.74 -64.91 16.19
N ASN A 927 -2.94 -63.60 16.27
CA ASN A 927 -2.17 -62.69 17.13
C ASN A 927 -3.11 -61.86 18.00
N TRP A 928 -2.64 -61.55 19.20
CA TRP A 928 -3.17 -60.50 20.05
C TRP A 928 -2.10 -59.41 20.19
N TRP A 929 -2.47 -58.18 19.82
CA TRP A 929 -1.65 -56.99 19.94
C TRP A 929 -2.14 -56.13 21.11
N HIS A 930 -1.19 -55.65 21.93
CA HIS A 930 -1.43 -54.76 23.07
C HIS A 930 -0.61 -53.46 22.95
N GLY A 931 -1.26 -52.30 23.16
CA GLY A 931 -0.66 -50.96 23.23
C GLY A 931 -0.80 -50.12 21.94
N PRO A 932 -0.45 -48.82 21.94
CA PRO A 932 -0.27 -47.88 23.07
C PRO A 932 -1.60 -47.24 23.56
N GLY A 933 -2.68 -47.31 22.77
CA GLY A 933 -4.03 -46.91 23.18
C GLY A 933 -4.47 -45.48 22.84
N SER A 934 -3.57 -44.51 22.77
CA SER A 934 -3.91 -43.14 22.36
C SER A 934 -2.69 -42.31 21.96
N ARG A 935 -2.91 -41.29 21.11
CA ARG A 935 -1.96 -40.20 20.84
C ARG A 935 -2.64 -38.86 21.04
N SER A 936 -1.88 -37.80 21.26
CA SER A 936 -2.41 -36.45 21.47
C SER A 936 -1.63 -35.38 20.74
N LEU A 937 -2.28 -34.23 20.55
CA LEU A 937 -1.67 -32.98 20.11
C LEU A 937 -2.38 -31.81 20.78
N THR A 938 -1.80 -30.62 20.66
CA THR A 938 -2.46 -29.35 21.01
C THR A 938 -2.60 -28.46 19.78
N LEU A 939 -3.75 -27.80 19.63
CA LEU A 939 -3.98 -26.75 18.64
C LEU A 939 -4.35 -25.47 19.40
N ASP A 940 -3.48 -24.46 19.34
CA ASP A 940 -3.53 -23.27 20.19
C ASP A 940 -3.77 -23.62 21.67
N GLY A 941 -2.95 -24.50 22.24
CA GLY A 941 -3.09 -24.95 23.64
C GLY A 941 -4.24 -25.93 23.91
N ASN A 942 -5.24 -26.05 23.04
CA ASN A 942 -6.34 -26.99 23.22
C ASN A 942 -5.93 -28.42 22.88
N ALA A 943 -6.07 -29.33 23.84
CA ALA A 943 -5.69 -30.73 23.68
C ALA A 943 -6.72 -31.54 22.88
N PHE A 944 -6.21 -32.38 21.99
CA PHE A 944 -6.96 -33.37 21.22
C PHE A 944 -6.30 -34.74 21.36
N SER A 945 -7.10 -35.80 21.35
CA SER A 945 -6.59 -37.17 21.43
C SER A 945 -7.24 -38.09 20.40
N PHE A 946 -6.45 -39.04 19.94
CA PHE A 946 -6.82 -40.06 18.97
C PHE A 946 -6.61 -41.42 19.61
N SER A 947 -7.68 -41.97 20.17
CA SER A 947 -7.67 -43.29 20.78
C SER A 947 -7.74 -44.37 19.71
N VAL A 948 -6.78 -45.29 19.73
CA VAL A 948 -6.76 -46.55 18.97
C VAL A 948 -6.95 -47.67 20.00
N PRO A 949 -7.69 -48.74 19.71
CA PRO A 949 -7.92 -49.79 20.70
C PRO A 949 -6.61 -50.38 21.21
N ARG A 950 -6.48 -50.48 22.54
CA ARG A 950 -5.28 -51.06 23.17
C ARG A 950 -5.10 -52.52 22.80
N ASP A 951 -6.20 -53.27 22.79
CA ASP A 951 -6.23 -54.70 22.54
C ASP A 951 -6.85 -54.99 21.17
N ARG A 952 -6.09 -55.66 20.30
CA ARG A 952 -6.48 -55.93 18.91
C ARG A 952 -6.20 -57.39 18.58
N ALA A 953 -7.22 -58.11 18.14
CA ALA A 953 -7.06 -59.46 17.61
C ALA A 953 -6.74 -59.38 16.12
N ALA A 954 -5.69 -60.05 15.67
CA ALA A 954 -5.31 -60.13 14.27
C ALA A 954 -5.25 -61.58 13.78
N PHE A 955 -5.86 -61.85 12.64
CA PHE A 955 -5.82 -63.14 11.95
C PHE A 955 -5.18 -62.97 10.58
N ARG A 956 -4.28 -63.87 10.21
CA ARG A 956 -3.61 -63.87 8.89
C ARG A 956 -3.62 -65.26 8.30
N ILE A 957 -3.94 -65.37 7.01
CA ILE A 957 -3.89 -66.61 6.23
C ILE A 957 -3.09 -66.37 4.96
N GLY A 958 -2.27 -67.33 4.57
CA GLY A 958 -1.48 -67.21 3.36
C GLY A 958 -0.81 -68.50 2.95
N ALA A 959 -0.05 -68.42 1.87
CA ALA A 959 0.76 -69.53 1.41
C ALA A 959 2.04 -69.03 0.76
N THR A 960 3.11 -69.81 0.95
CA THR A 960 4.42 -69.54 0.38
C THR A 960 4.84 -70.67 -0.55
N GLY A 961 5.13 -70.35 -1.80
CA GLY A 961 5.48 -71.31 -2.85
C GLY A 961 6.92 -71.11 -3.34
N GLN A 962 7.73 -72.16 -3.24
CA GLN A 962 9.09 -72.17 -3.78
C GLN A 962 9.05 -72.43 -5.28
N VAL A 963 9.26 -71.38 -6.07
CA VAL A 963 9.20 -71.43 -7.54
C VAL A 963 10.46 -72.12 -8.12
N SER A 964 11.62 -71.86 -7.51
CA SER A 964 12.89 -72.51 -7.84
C SER A 964 13.76 -72.70 -6.59
N LYS A 965 14.88 -73.42 -6.71
CA LYS A 965 15.86 -73.59 -5.62
C LYS A 965 16.38 -72.28 -5.04
N ARG A 966 16.25 -71.16 -5.78
CA ARG A 966 16.76 -69.83 -5.40
C ARG A 966 15.67 -68.77 -5.24
N PHE A 967 14.41 -69.05 -5.57
CA PHE A 967 13.36 -68.03 -5.61
C PHE A 967 12.06 -68.52 -4.97
N THR A 968 11.53 -67.71 -4.06
CA THR A 968 10.30 -68.00 -3.33
C THR A 968 9.35 -66.80 -3.33
N VAL A 969 8.05 -67.08 -3.39
CA VAL A 969 6.98 -66.08 -3.37
C VAL A 969 5.95 -66.45 -2.32
N SER A 970 5.47 -65.45 -1.56
CA SER A 970 4.44 -65.57 -0.54
C SER A 970 3.33 -64.56 -0.80
N ALA A 971 2.08 -64.95 -0.54
CA ALA A 971 0.94 -64.05 -0.54
C ALA A 971 0.07 -64.33 0.70
N SER A 972 -0.44 -63.27 1.32
CA SER A 972 -1.33 -63.40 2.48
C SER A 972 -2.37 -62.30 2.57
N LEU A 973 -3.46 -62.61 3.27
CA LEU A 973 -4.53 -61.70 3.65
C LEU A 973 -4.66 -61.72 5.17
N GLY A 974 -4.85 -60.55 5.77
CA GLY A 974 -5.01 -60.41 7.22
C GLY A 974 -6.09 -59.41 7.60
N VAL A 975 -6.68 -59.62 8.77
CA VAL A 975 -7.64 -58.72 9.42
C VAL A 975 -7.21 -58.50 10.85
N GLU A 976 -7.19 -57.26 11.30
CA GLU A 976 -6.94 -56.83 12.68
C GLU A 976 -8.14 -56.01 13.18
N ALA A 977 -8.75 -56.38 14.32
CA ALA A 977 -9.95 -55.72 14.84
C ALA A 977 -10.05 -55.78 16.37
N ASN A 978 -10.88 -54.92 16.98
CA ASN A 978 -11.14 -54.86 18.42
C ASN A 978 -12.57 -55.29 18.83
N LEU A 979 -13.34 -55.87 17.90
CA LEU A 979 -14.75 -56.28 18.06
C LEU A 979 -15.78 -55.15 18.26
N SER A 980 -15.39 -53.87 18.12
CA SER A 980 -16.34 -52.74 18.15
C SER A 980 -16.22 -51.86 16.92
N ASP A 981 -15.21 -51.00 16.87
CA ASP A 981 -15.20 -49.76 16.10
C ASP A 981 -13.91 -49.54 15.30
N TYR A 982 -12.98 -50.51 15.35
CA TYR A 982 -11.71 -50.52 14.62
C TYR A 982 -11.55 -51.79 13.79
N ALA A 983 -11.15 -51.62 12.54
CA ALA A 983 -10.76 -52.71 11.66
C ALA A 983 -9.64 -52.29 10.70
N VAL A 984 -8.68 -53.19 10.48
CA VAL A 984 -7.65 -53.06 9.45
C VAL A 984 -7.63 -54.33 8.61
N VAL A 985 -7.73 -54.17 7.29
CA VAL A 985 -7.60 -55.26 6.31
C VAL A 985 -6.31 -55.09 5.55
N LYS A 986 -5.46 -56.11 5.52
CA LYS A 986 -4.14 -56.10 4.90
C LYS A 986 -4.01 -57.16 3.83
N GLY A 987 -3.41 -56.81 2.70
CA GLY A 987 -2.95 -57.74 1.69
C GLY A 987 -1.45 -57.60 1.51
N GLU A 988 -0.72 -58.71 1.55
CA GLU A 988 0.73 -58.74 1.51
C GLU A 988 1.24 -59.69 0.42
N PHE A 989 2.27 -59.26 -0.29
CA PHE A 989 3.03 -60.07 -1.23
C PHE A 989 4.53 -59.94 -0.92
N THR A 990 5.22 -61.08 -0.85
CA THR A 990 6.65 -61.13 -0.55
C THR A 990 7.37 -62.01 -1.57
N ALA A 991 8.51 -61.56 -2.07
CA ALA A 991 9.39 -62.31 -2.96
C ALA A 991 10.81 -62.34 -2.37
N LYS A 992 11.48 -63.49 -2.46
CA LYS A 992 12.84 -63.67 -1.94
C LYS A 992 13.72 -64.42 -2.94
N TYR A 993 14.91 -63.89 -3.21
CA TYR A 993 15.94 -64.50 -4.03
C TYR A 993 17.19 -64.77 -3.20
N ARG A 994 17.76 -65.97 -3.32
CA ARG A 994 18.94 -66.45 -2.57
C ARG A 994 20.02 -66.92 -3.55
N TRP A 995 21.30 -66.66 -3.27
CA TRP A 995 22.42 -67.14 -4.11
C TRP A 995 23.46 -67.95 -3.35
#